data_AF-A0A9X5C583-F1
#
_entry.id   AF-A0A9X5C583-F1
#
_cell.length_a   1.000
_cell.length_b   1.000
_cell.length_c   1.000
_cell.angle_alpha   90.00
_cell.angle_beta   90.00
_cell.angle_gamma   90.00
#
_symmetry.space_group_name_H-M   'P 1'
#
loop_
_entity.id
_entity.type
_entity.pdbx_description
1 polymer ?
#
loop_
_entity_poly.entity_id
_entity_poly.type
_entity_poly.pdbx_seq_one_letter_code
_entity_poly.pdbx_strand_id
1 'polypeptide(L)'
;MRKKLCKYQFFTLLLGVLFWMMPLAVRAEEPADGGDKSNGFIFNEDGYDPANPDAYPLRLPSEETVYTAGGGQIIWTPETDSAGNVVSGRLTLRDAVIQNTYSGATFENYGSGIWMCVPFELVLEGENRITSQGRGIFLTDSNNSGTRTLNVRGTGSLTIDSQMEGIRTDGAVTLDAVNLTVTYGFASGIITEYGDIVIQNGSRVTLKNSAGITVSSAAVRTNNIGDVSIRNSHVIAVNSAGTAISANGNVLFESSQVRALGSAGPGGVITFGNDKSFTVNGGSLYVKNNQADGLDIYPDPDHVKWENSAVIYCGGPYNYLIQKWDNIQYADCVYDEASDQITSVGNGNVYGNVVWNEHIRFPLGTDQRLYIGMLGSTLTIPEGTTAVIPDGATLRNSYGGTGEIGVLTNYGTLNVSEGGTLYNFDGANGGREVLTRNFGEINLAPGATFFNTSLLENKGTINADGTLCSIQVNFNGDPYNGVIQNEGTINGLVNIRESGQVRYQAEGNAVLRNGQTLELGAGTANNGAWGTVLEIPAGGKLTIEEGAVVDAKTHVTNENLSIYLKLGDTLVVDGILLLPEDLSEEERNRLAETIGGTGTVQTGNTVNFIITFDLGDGTVEKRLLPEGSTFTLPPDPVRSGYLFEGWYINTDGKETAADQTMTAAGHMTIYARWKPSDTGETPGGEDQKPGETDKPGGEEKPGEDNKPDGTDKPGGDNKPGGTDTPGGTNKPGGDNKPGGSNTAGTSSDPKGDHANGASNGAAGSSTSDSGNGRNKGDLYVNGQNSAGAVRTGDTADWGAAVLGLVFSLAAIGGIKYSRHHSD
;
A
#
# COMPACT_ATOMS: atom_id res chain seq x y z
N MET A 1 68.78 -0.09 2.45
CA MET A 1 70.24 -0.27 2.64
C MET A 1 70.57 -0.30 4.13
N ARG A 2 71.69 -0.92 4.49
CA ARG A 2 72.04 -1.54 5.80
C ARG A 2 72.33 -0.56 6.97
N LYS A 3 71.92 -1.00 8.18
CA LYS A 3 72.59 -1.02 9.51
C LYS A 3 73.47 0.16 10.00
N LYS A 4 73.25 0.58 11.26
CA LYS A 4 74.12 0.38 12.48
C LYS A 4 73.57 1.21 13.66
N LEU A 5 73.05 0.61 14.74
CA LEU A 5 73.69 0.17 16.00
C LEU A 5 74.34 1.25 16.89
N CYS A 6 73.59 1.66 17.93
CA CYS A 6 73.88 1.53 19.38
C CYS A 6 75.18 2.13 19.99
N LYS A 7 75.05 3.08 20.94
CA LYS A 7 75.32 2.95 22.41
C LYS A 7 75.90 4.22 23.10
N TYR A 8 75.28 4.54 24.26
CA TYR A 8 75.90 4.96 25.55
C TYR A 8 76.52 6.37 25.65
N GLN A 9 76.42 7.17 26.73
CA GLN A 9 75.84 7.04 28.08
C GLN A 9 75.96 8.43 28.77
N PHE A 10 75.27 8.59 29.92
CA PHE A 10 75.41 9.63 30.95
C PHE A 10 74.85 11.04 30.66
N PHE A 11 73.75 11.38 31.35
CA PHE A 11 73.73 12.59 32.17
C PHE A 11 72.71 12.44 33.30
N THR A 12 73.20 12.53 34.54
CA THR A 12 72.42 12.68 35.76
C THR A 12 72.31 14.16 36.13
N LEU A 13 71.16 14.46 36.74
CA LEU A 13 70.82 15.57 37.64
C LEU A 13 70.22 16.88 37.07
N LEU A 14 69.04 17.14 37.64
CA LEU A 14 68.41 18.41 37.97
C LEU A 14 67.47 19.07 36.94
N LEU A 15 66.20 18.67 36.98
CA LEU A 15 65.09 19.62 36.90
C LEU A 15 63.98 19.20 37.88
N GLY A 16 63.88 19.95 38.97
CA GLY A 16 62.73 19.95 39.85
C GLY A 16 61.66 20.91 39.34
N VAL A 17 60.42 20.63 39.76
CA VAL A 17 59.23 21.47 39.67
C VAL A 17 58.52 21.46 38.30
N LEU A 18 57.75 20.40 38.04
CA LEU A 18 56.45 20.42 37.35
C LEU A 18 55.83 19.02 37.34
N PHE A 19 55.24 18.60 38.47
CA PHE A 19 54.33 17.45 38.51
C PHE A 19 53.40 17.57 39.72
N TRP A 20 52.36 18.40 39.58
CA TRP A 20 51.14 18.32 40.41
C TRP A 20 49.97 18.64 39.50
N MET A 21 49.44 17.59 38.87
CA MET A 21 48.06 17.39 38.39
C MET A 21 48.06 16.12 37.54
N MET A 22 48.20 14.97 38.20
CA MET A 22 47.67 13.71 37.69
C MET A 22 46.30 13.53 38.35
N PRO A 23 45.25 13.10 37.64
CA PRO A 23 44.06 12.61 38.32
C PRO A 23 44.49 11.42 39.18
N LEU A 24 43.95 11.33 40.41
CA LEU A 24 44.12 10.14 41.25
C LEU A 24 43.72 8.93 40.42
N ALA A 25 44.70 8.13 40.00
CA ALA A 25 44.44 6.75 39.65
C ALA A 25 43.98 6.06 40.94
N VAL A 26 42.67 5.85 41.06
CA VAL A 26 42.14 4.84 41.97
C VAL A 26 42.88 3.56 41.61
N ARG A 27 43.70 3.08 42.55
CA ARG A 27 44.29 1.75 42.46
C ARG A 27 43.11 0.79 42.56
N ALA A 28 42.55 0.37 41.42
CA ALA A 28 41.61 -0.74 41.37
C ALA A 28 42.33 -1.92 42.02
N GLU A 29 41.87 -2.34 43.19
CA GLU A 29 42.28 -3.62 43.74
C GLU A 29 41.90 -4.69 42.72
N GLU A 30 42.80 -5.66 42.47
CA GLU A 30 42.43 -6.81 41.64
C GLU A 30 41.15 -7.41 42.22
N PRO A 31 40.09 -7.58 41.41
CA PRO A 31 38.85 -8.13 41.93
C PRO A 31 39.13 -9.54 42.45
N ALA A 32 38.57 -9.86 43.62
CA ALA A 32 38.93 -11.02 44.44
C ALA A 32 38.73 -12.39 43.75
N ASP A 33 38.16 -12.41 42.54
CA ASP A 33 37.75 -13.54 41.72
C ASP A 33 38.48 -13.62 40.36
N GLY A 34 39.61 -12.92 40.20
CA GLY A 34 40.58 -13.17 39.13
C GLY A 34 40.58 -12.21 37.93
N GLY A 35 39.77 -11.16 37.92
CA GLY A 35 39.82 -10.05 36.95
C GLY A 35 39.42 -10.37 35.50
N ASP A 36 39.71 -11.59 35.02
CA ASP A 36 39.36 -12.08 33.70
C ASP A 36 38.12 -12.99 33.75
N LYS A 37 37.10 -12.63 32.98
CA LYS A 37 35.81 -13.34 32.85
C LYS A 37 35.61 -13.91 31.45
N SER A 38 36.69 -14.08 30.69
CA SER A 38 36.66 -14.72 29.37
C SER A 38 36.07 -16.14 29.40
N ASN A 39 36.20 -16.90 30.50
CA ASN A 39 35.65 -18.25 30.63
C ASN A 39 34.29 -18.31 31.36
N GLY A 40 33.54 -17.21 31.37
CA GLY A 40 32.21 -17.12 31.97
C GLY A 40 32.11 -16.08 33.07
N PHE A 41 31.00 -15.35 33.08
CA PHE A 41 30.62 -14.43 34.15
C PHE A 41 29.61 -15.14 35.06
N ILE A 42 30.12 -15.88 36.05
CA ILE A 42 29.33 -16.81 36.86
C ILE A 42 29.27 -16.34 38.31
N PHE A 43 28.06 -16.00 38.77
CA PHE A 43 27.75 -15.65 40.16
C PHE A 43 26.40 -16.30 40.53
N ASN A 44 26.41 -17.19 41.51
CA ASN A 44 25.23 -17.94 41.94
C ASN A 44 24.95 -17.73 43.43
N GLU A 45 23.72 -18.07 43.87
CA GLU A 45 23.36 -18.05 45.30
C GLU A 45 24.10 -19.17 46.07
N ASP A 46 24.38 -20.28 45.38
CA ASP A 46 24.97 -21.51 45.91
C ASP A 46 26.46 -21.60 45.60
N GLY A 47 27.28 -20.91 46.39
CA GLY A 47 28.73 -20.85 46.20
C GLY A 47 29.45 -22.18 46.01
N TYR A 48 29.85 -22.51 44.78
CA TYR A 48 30.58 -23.75 44.53
C TYR A 48 31.62 -23.62 43.40
N ASP A 49 32.83 -24.10 43.69
CA ASP A 49 33.99 -24.13 42.81
C ASP A 49 34.23 -25.58 42.28
N PRO A 50 34.33 -25.82 40.97
CA PRO A 50 34.44 -27.18 40.42
C PRO A 50 35.83 -27.82 40.51
N ALA A 51 36.88 -27.07 40.86
CA ALA A 51 38.21 -27.57 41.19
C ALA A 51 38.40 -27.75 42.71
N ASN A 52 37.65 -26.98 43.49
CA ASN A 52 37.51 -27.08 44.93
C ASN A 52 36.06 -26.69 45.35
N PRO A 53 35.16 -27.66 45.50
CA PRO A 53 33.77 -27.49 45.95
C PRO A 53 33.54 -26.53 47.12
N ASP A 54 34.55 -26.33 47.95
CA ASP A 54 34.51 -25.65 49.24
C ASP A 54 35.10 -24.22 49.23
N ALA A 55 35.44 -23.62 48.08
CA ALA A 55 35.79 -22.20 48.02
C ALA A 55 34.52 -21.33 48.04
N TYR A 56 34.42 -20.46 49.06
CA TYR A 56 33.27 -19.59 49.39
C TYR A 56 32.53 -19.00 48.17
N PRO A 57 31.21 -18.75 48.28
CA PRO A 57 30.39 -18.23 47.19
C PRO A 57 31.02 -17.06 46.46
N LEU A 58 31.08 -17.16 45.12
CA LEU A 58 31.27 -16.02 44.23
C LEU A 58 30.02 -15.14 44.37
N ARG A 59 30.01 -14.36 45.44
CA ARG A 59 29.00 -13.33 45.68
C ARG A 59 29.24 -12.21 44.68
N LEU A 60 28.16 -11.68 44.15
CA LEU A 60 28.23 -10.47 43.33
C LEU A 60 28.91 -9.36 44.14
N PRO A 61 29.86 -8.62 43.53
CA PRO A 61 30.45 -7.47 44.18
C PRO A 61 29.37 -6.46 44.57
N SER A 62 29.47 -5.91 45.78
CA SER A 62 28.60 -4.84 46.28
C SER A 62 29.05 -3.44 45.84
N GLU A 63 30.18 -3.36 45.13
CA GLU A 63 30.73 -2.13 44.55
C GLU A 63 30.95 -2.31 43.04
N GLU A 64 31.05 -1.19 42.32
CA GLU A 64 31.32 -1.22 40.90
C GLU A 64 32.64 -1.94 40.62
N THR A 65 32.60 -2.93 39.73
CA THR A 65 33.75 -3.80 39.44
C THR A 65 33.92 -3.94 37.93
N VAL A 66 35.16 -3.79 37.47
CA VAL A 66 35.53 -3.91 36.06
C VAL A 66 36.36 -5.18 35.85
N TYR A 67 35.95 -5.97 34.87
CA TYR A 67 36.59 -7.20 34.45
C TYR A 67 37.05 -7.10 33.00
N THR A 68 38.06 -7.89 32.63
CA THR A 68 38.39 -8.13 31.23
C THR A 68 37.65 -9.36 30.70
N ALA A 69 37.31 -9.39 29.41
CA ALA A 69 36.76 -10.58 28.76
C ALA A 69 37.11 -10.58 27.27
N GLY A 70 38.01 -11.49 26.87
CA GLY A 70 38.40 -11.75 25.48
C GLY A 70 38.88 -10.52 24.71
N GLY A 71 39.57 -9.60 25.40
CA GLY A 71 40.08 -8.34 24.85
C GLY A 71 39.17 -7.12 25.08
N GLY A 72 37.92 -7.33 25.48
CA GLY A 72 36.98 -6.28 25.90
C GLY A 72 36.82 -6.19 27.42
N GLN A 73 35.73 -5.55 27.85
CA GLN A 73 35.44 -5.29 29.27
C GLN A 73 34.02 -5.73 29.65
N ILE A 74 33.89 -6.17 30.89
CA ILE A 74 32.60 -6.34 31.58
C ILE A 74 32.61 -5.40 32.79
N ILE A 75 31.59 -4.54 32.91
CA ILE A 75 31.46 -3.60 34.03
C ILE A 75 30.20 -3.94 34.79
N TRP A 76 30.35 -4.33 36.05
CA TRP A 76 29.23 -4.60 36.95
C TRP A 76 29.03 -3.42 37.90
N THR A 77 27.86 -2.80 37.86
CA THR A 77 27.44 -1.72 38.78
C THR A 77 26.26 -2.22 39.61
N PRO A 78 26.46 -2.63 40.87
CA PRO A 78 25.42 -3.22 41.71
C PRO A 78 24.44 -2.18 42.26
N GLU A 79 23.22 -2.63 42.51
CA GLU A 79 22.25 -1.96 43.38
C GLU A 79 22.11 -2.78 44.67
N THR A 80 22.18 -2.10 45.82
CA THR A 80 22.16 -2.75 47.13
C THR A 80 20.97 -2.30 47.97
N ASP A 81 20.48 -3.20 48.81
CA ASP A 81 19.48 -2.88 49.83
C ASP A 81 20.09 -2.09 51.00
N SER A 82 19.26 -1.71 51.98
CA SER A 82 19.73 -1.01 53.19
C SER A 82 20.70 -1.81 54.06
N ALA A 83 20.79 -3.12 53.86
CA ALA A 83 21.72 -4.01 54.56
C ALA A 83 23.02 -4.26 53.76
N GLY A 84 23.16 -3.64 52.58
CA GLY A 84 24.33 -3.78 51.70
C GLY A 84 24.33 -5.05 50.86
N ASN A 85 23.23 -5.79 50.80
CA ASN A 85 23.11 -6.97 49.94
C ASN A 85 22.81 -6.51 48.51
N VAL A 86 23.47 -7.13 47.52
CA VAL A 86 23.18 -6.89 46.10
C VAL A 86 21.81 -7.48 45.77
N VAL A 87 20.90 -6.63 45.28
CA VAL A 87 19.52 -7.01 44.93
C VAL A 87 19.24 -6.92 43.43
N SER A 88 20.02 -6.11 42.72
CA SER A 88 19.96 -5.90 41.27
C SER A 88 21.26 -5.26 40.79
N GLY A 89 21.35 -4.91 39.52
CA GLY A 89 22.43 -4.06 39.03
C GLY A 89 22.42 -3.88 37.51
N ARG A 90 23.44 -3.17 37.02
CA ARG A 90 23.73 -3.00 35.60
C ARG A 90 24.99 -3.76 35.25
N LEU A 91 24.90 -4.62 34.23
CA LEU A 91 26.04 -5.29 33.61
C LEU A 91 26.28 -4.67 32.23
N THR A 92 27.40 -3.97 32.04
CA THR A 92 27.76 -3.41 30.74
C THR A 92 28.80 -4.31 30.07
N LEU A 93 28.51 -4.77 28.85
CA LEU A 93 29.47 -5.46 28.00
C LEU A 93 30.01 -4.47 26.97
N ARG A 94 31.35 -4.34 26.89
CA ARG A 94 32.04 -3.50 25.92
C ARG A 94 33.04 -4.32 25.14
N ASP A 95 32.72 -4.62 23.88
CA ASP A 95 33.52 -5.48 22.98
C ASP A 95 33.93 -6.81 23.66
N ALA A 96 33.08 -7.31 24.58
CA ALA A 96 33.39 -8.43 25.45
C ALA A 96 33.21 -9.75 24.70
N VAL A 97 34.20 -10.63 24.84
CA VAL A 97 34.13 -11.99 24.30
C VAL A 97 34.23 -13.01 25.44
N ILE A 98 33.12 -13.69 25.71
CA ILE A 98 32.99 -14.74 26.71
C ILE A 98 32.89 -16.09 25.99
N GLN A 99 33.80 -17.01 26.31
CA GLN A 99 33.89 -18.36 25.76
C GLN A 99 33.98 -19.37 26.90
N ASN A 100 32.83 -19.82 27.41
CA ASN A 100 32.79 -20.84 28.44
C ASN A 100 32.73 -22.24 27.81
N THR A 101 33.80 -23.01 28.03
CA THR A 101 34.00 -24.34 27.44
C THR A 101 33.65 -25.49 28.39
N TYR A 102 33.12 -25.20 29.58
CA TYR A 102 32.81 -26.22 30.59
C TYR A 102 31.61 -27.09 30.18
N SER A 103 31.83 -28.41 30.05
CA SER A 103 30.85 -29.39 29.56
C SER A 103 30.57 -30.54 30.55
N GLY A 104 30.78 -30.33 31.85
CA GLY A 104 30.59 -31.34 32.88
C GLY A 104 29.13 -31.78 33.06
N ALA A 105 28.86 -33.08 32.94
CA ALA A 105 27.51 -33.67 32.99
C ALA A 105 26.75 -33.51 34.32
N THR A 106 27.44 -33.18 35.42
CA THR A 106 26.82 -32.98 36.74
C THR A 106 26.44 -31.52 37.01
N PHE A 107 26.84 -30.59 36.14
CA PHE A 107 26.88 -29.15 36.43
C PHE A 107 26.62 -28.33 35.16
N GLU A 108 25.61 -28.70 34.36
CA GLU A 108 25.26 -28.07 33.07
C GLU A 108 25.15 -26.53 33.15
N ASN A 109 24.74 -25.99 34.30
CA ASN A 109 24.63 -24.55 34.55
C ASN A 109 25.99 -23.82 34.56
N TYR A 110 27.08 -24.49 34.93
CA TYR A 110 28.43 -23.91 34.96
C TYR A 110 29.06 -23.76 33.58
N GLY A 111 28.47 -24.39 32.56
CA GLY A 111 28.83 -24.14 31.16
C GLY A 111 28.26 -22.83 30.61
N SER A 112 27.52 -22.05 31.41
CA SER A 112 26.83 -20.86 30.93
C SER A 112 27.78 -19.70 30.62
N GLY A 113 27.42 -18.82 29.68
CA GLY A 113 28.19 -17.60 29.41
C GLY A 113 28.08 -16.60 30.56
N ILE A 114 26.86 -16.22 30.89
CA ILE A 114 26.51 -15.38 32.04
C ILE A 114 25.56 -16.17 32.92
N TRP A 115 25.85 -16.26 34.21
CA TRP A 115 24.93 -16.79 35.21
C TRP A 115 24.87 -15.82 36.38
N MET A 116 23.67 -15.31 36.65
CA MET A 116 23.42 -14.35 37.72
C MET A 116 22.23 -14.77 38.60
N CYS A 117 22.33 -14.44 39.87
CA CYS A 117 21.31 -14.71 40.89
C CYS A 117 20.42 -13.51 41.23
N VAL A 118 20.57 -12.38 40.54
CA VAL A 118 19.75 -11.17 40.75
C VAL A 118 19.21 -10.68 39.41
N PRO A 119 18.06 -9.99 39.38
CA PRO A 119 17.64 -9.28 38.18
C PRO A 119 18.67 -8.22 37.79
N PHE A 120 18.86 -7.99 36.49
CA PHE A 120 19.80 -6.97 36.04
C PHE A 120 19.46 -6.36 34.69
N GLU A 121 20.03 -5.19 34.47
CA GLU A 121 20.07 -4.52 33.17
C GLU A 121 21.37 -4.85 32.44
N LEU A 122 21.29 -5.44 31.26
CA LEU A 122 22.41 -5.66 30.36
C LEU A 122 22.54 -4.48 29.39
N VAL A 123 23.65 -3.76 29.44
CA VAL A 123 23.96 -2.67 28.51
C VAL A 123 25.02 -3.13 27.52
N LEU A 124 24.69 -3.07 26.23
CA LEU A 124 25.58 -3.47 25.14
C LEU A 124 26.29 -2.25 24.54
N GLU A 125 27.61 -2.28 24.57
CA GLU A 125 28.50 -1.34 23.90
C GLU A 125 29.45 -2.12 22.96
N GLY A 126 29.65 -1.64 21.74
CA GLY A 126 30.49 -2.34 20.76
C GLY A 126 29.94 -3.71 20.35
N GLU A 127 30.82 -4.61 19.90
CA GLU A 127 30.46 -5.94 19.38
C GLU A 127 30.74 -7.03 20.42
N ASN A 128 29.69 -7.60 21.02
CA ASN A 128 29.83 -8.57 22.11
C ASN A 128 29.52 -9.99 21.65
N ARG A 129 30.25 -10.97 22.18
CA ARG A 129 30.04 -12.39 21.87
C ARG A 129 30.04 -13.27 23.11
N ILE A 130 29.06 -14.16 23.19
CA ILE A 130 29.01 -15.25 24.15
C ILE A 130 29.01 -16.57 23.39
N THR A 131 29.90 -17.48 23.77
CA THR A 131 29.90 -18.88 23.31
C THR A 131 29.93 -19.78 24.53
N SER A 132 28.96 -20.68 24.66
CA SER A 132 28.74 -21.47 25.88
C SER A 132 28.44 -22.95 25.57
N GLN A 133 29.08 -23.85 26.30
CA GLN A 133 28.70 -25.27 26.33
C GLN A 133 27.42 -25.53 27.15
N GLY A 134 27.02 -24.57 28.00
CA GLY A 134 25.71 -24.49 28.64
C GLY A 134 24.84 -23.41 27.99
N ARG A 135 24.17 -22.61 28.83
CA ARG A 135 23.27 -21.53 28.39
C ARG A 135 24.04 -20.25 28.03
N GLY A 136 23.51 -19.44 27.13
CA GLY A 136 24.13 -18.13 26.87
C GLY A 136 24.06 -17.22 28.10
N ILE A 137 22.83 -16.92 28.54
CA ILE A 137 22.52 -16.12 29.72
C ILE A 137 21.52 -16.90 30.58
N PHE A 138 21.82 -17.04 31.87
CA PHE A 138 21.00 -17.78 32.81
C PHE A 138 20.74 -16.95 34.08
N LEU A 139 19.45 -16.68 34.35
CA LEU A 139 18.99 -16.01 35.55
C LEU A 139 17.96 -16.88 36.25
N THR A 140 18.27 -17.32 37.47
CA THR A 140 17.35 -18.10 38.30
C THR A 140 17.69 -17.84 39.75
N ASP A 141 16.69 -17.90 40.63
CA ASP A 141 16.94 -18.20 42.04
C ASP A 141 16.73 -19.68 42.35
N SER A 142 17.09 -20.08 43.57
CA SER A 142 16.94 -21.46 44.05
C SER A 142 15.48 -21.93 44.15
N ASN A 143 14.51 -21.02 44.08
CA ASN A 143 13.08 -21.29 44.29
C ASN A 143 12.24 -21.11 43.01
N ASN A 144 12.86 -20.72 41.89
CA ASN A 144 12.20 -20.18 40.71
C ASN A 144 11.10 -19.17 41.07
N SER A 145 11.41 -18.13 41.84
CA SER A 145 10.38 -17.19 42.34
C SER A 145 9.73 -16.35 41.25
N GLY A 146 10.29 -16.35 40.04
CA GLY A 146 9.82 -15.53 38.90
C GLY A 146 10.26 -14.07 38.96
N THR A 147 11.20 -13.73 39.84
CA THR A 147 11.63 -12.34 40.06
C THR A 147 12.91 -11.97 39.32
N ARG A 148 13.60 -12.90 38.66
CA ARG A 148 14.87 -12.64 37.97
C ARG A 148 14.62 -12.14 36.56
N THR A 149 14.29 -10.87 36.46
CA THR A 149 14.07 -10.16 35.19
C THR A 149 15.38 -9.75 34.53
N LEU A 150 15.42 -9.82 33.20
CA LEU A 150 16.52 -9.34 32.38
C LEU A 150 16.04 -8.23 31.45
N ASN A 151 16.64 -7.04 31.56
CA ASN A 151 16.41 -5.95 30.61
C ASN A 151 17.66 -5.72 29.78
N VAL A 152 17.60 -5.82 28.47
CA VAL A 152 18.74 -5.62 27.56
C VAL A 152 18.52 -4.35 26.76
N ARG A 153 19.52 -3.48 26.73
CA ARG A 153 19.54 -2.25 25.95
C ARG A 153 20.95 -1.90 25.47
N GLY A 154 21.06 -0.83 24.70
CA GLY A 154 22.35 -0.24 24.33
C GLY A 154 22.54 -0.19 22.82
N THR A 155 23.59 0.52 22.39
CA THR A 155 23.85 0.76 20.96
C THR A 155 24.73 -0.30 20.32
N GLY A 156 25.30 -1.22 21.12
CA GLY A 156 26.11 -2.33 20.67
C GLY A 156 25.30 -3.54 20.19
N SER A 157 26.02 -4.59 19.81
CA SER A 157 25.45 -5.88 19.41
C SER A 157 25.78 -6.96 20.43
N LEU A 158 24.98 -8.04 20.43
CA LEU A 158 25.31 -9.28 21.12
C LEU A 158 25.03 -10.48 20.23
N THR A 159 26.04 -11.34 20.08
CA THR A 159 25.89 -12.67 19.48
C THR A 159 26.07 -13.76 20.53
N ILE A 160 25.09 -14.65 20.68
CA ILE A 160 25.11 -15.80 21.58
C ILE A 160 25.15 -17.08 20.75
N ASP A 161 26.07 -17.99 21.07
CA ASP A 161 26.15 -19.34 20.52
C ASP A 161 26.18 -20.34 21.69
N SER A 162 25.03 -20.92 22.01
CA SER A 162 24.82 -21.80 23.16
C SER A 162 24.50 -23.23 22.72
N GLN A 163 25.12 -24.21 23.37
CA GLN A 163 24.74 -25.61 23.20
C GLN A 163 23.41 -25.94 23.91
N MET A 164 23.01 -25.13 24.90
CA MET A 164 21.69 -25.22 25.53
C MET A 164 20.78 -24.06 25.10
N GLU A 165 19.95 -23.52 26.02
CA GLU A 165 19.14 -22.32 25.78
C GLU A 165 20.00 -21.06 25.58
N GLY A 166 19.53 -20.14 24.74
CA GLY A 166 20.22 -18.87 24.54
C GLY A 166 20.12 -17.96 25.76
N ILE A 167 18.90 -17.58 26.11
CA ILE A 167 18.56 -16.79 27.28
C ILE A 167 17.48 -17.54 28.06
N ARG A 168 17.75 -17.82 29.34
CA ARG A 168 16.77 -18.41 30.26
C ARG A 168 16.66 -17.58 31.52
N THR A 169 15.45 -17.17 31.83
CA THR A 169 15.12 -16.43 33.06
C THR A 169 13.92 -17.07 33.76
N ASP A 170 13.84 -16.99 35.08
CA ASP A 170 12.59 -17.30 35.78
C ASP A 170 11.57 -16.15 35.67
N GLY A 171 12.04 -14.89 35.61
CA GLY A 171 11.24 -13.68 35.40
C GLY A 171 11.16 -13.23 33.95
N ALA A 172 10.76 -11.98 33.74
CA ALA A 172 10.54 -11.40 32.40
C ALA A 172 11.84 -11.05 31.66
N VAL A 173 11.78 -11.02 30.33
CA VAL A 173 12.84 -10.54 29.45
C VAL A 173 12.33 -9.36 28.63
N THR A 174 13.02 -8.22 28.72
CA THR A 174 12.78 -7.06 27.85
C THR A 174 14.00 -6.79 26.98
N LEU A 175 13.81 -6.75 25.66
CA LEU A 175 14.80 -6.36 24.67
C LEU A 175 14.40 -5.01 24.08
N ASP A 176 15.16 -3.95 24.38
CA ASP A 176 14.79 -2.56 24.08
C ASP A 176 15.85 -1.86 23.24
N ALA A 177 15.52 -1.57 21.98
CA ALA A 177 16.41 -0.99 20.98
C ALA A 177 17.76 -1.75 20.81
N VAL A 178 17.71 -3.08 20.78
CA VAL A 178 18.92 -3.93 20.74
C VAL A 178 19.15 -4.61 19.39
N ASN A 179 20.41 -4.98 19.11
CA ASN A 179 20.77 -5.92 18.06
C ASN A 179 21.27 -7.24 18.67
N LEU A 180 20.46 -8.30 18.58
CA LEU A 180 20.71 -9.59 19.23
C LEU A 180 20.62 -10.74 18.22
N THR A 181 21.64 -11.58 18.17
CA THR A 181 21.61 -12.86 17.44
C THR A 181 21.88 -14.00 18.41
N VAL A 182 21.02 -15.03 18.39
CA VAL A 182 21.14 -16.21 19.25
C VAL A 182 21.06 -17.47 18.40
N THR A 183 22.10 -18.29 18.48
CA THR A 183 22.11 -19.67 18.03
C THR A 183 22.03 -20.58 19.27
N TYR A 184 21.04 -21.47 19.33
CA TYR A 184 20.78 -22.30 20.52
C TYR A 184 20.66 -23.80 20.19
N GLY A 185 21.16 -24.66 21.07
CA GLY A 185 21.20 -26.11 20.85
C GLY A 185 20.14 -26.91 21.62
N PHE A 186 19.49 -26.33 22.63
CA PHE A 186 18.46 -27.03 23.43
C PHE A 186 17.32 -26.10 23.80
N ALA A 187 16.12 -26.67 23.94
CA ALA A 187 14.87 -26.03 24.34
C ALA A 187 14.51 -24.73 23.58
N SER A 188 15.14 -23.59 23.87
CA SER A 188 14.72 -22.29 23.33
C SER A 188 15.85 -21.28 23.14
N GLY A 189 15.66 -20.36 22.19
CA GLY A 189 16.51 -19.18 22.04
C GLY A 189 16.31 -18.22 23.20
N ILE A 190 15.04 -17.92 23.53
CA ILE A 190 14.64 -17.20 24.74
C ILE A 190 13.54 -17.98 25.44
N ILE A 191 13.68 -18.22 26.74
CA ILE A 191 12.65 -18.82 27.57
C ILE A 191 12.50 -18.11 28.91
N THR A 192 11.25 -17.84 29.27
CA THR A 192 10.86 -17.35 30.61
C THR A 192 10.01 -18.39 31.33
N GLU A 193 10.23 -18.55 32.63
CA GLU A 193 9.40 -19.45 33.44
C GLU A 193 8.06 -18.79 33.79
N TYR A 194 8.06 -17.60 34.38
CA TYR A 194 6.87 -16.91 34.89
C TYR A 194 6.63 -15.51 34.33
N GLY A 195 7.60 -14.93 33.61
CA GLY A 195 7.51 -13.57 33.10
C GLY A 195 7.23 -13.45 31.61
N ASP A 196 6.95 -12.23 31.17
CA ASP A 196 6.70 -11.90 29.77
C ASP A 196 8.01 -11.82 28.96
N ILE A 197 7.88 -11.94 27.64
CA ILE A 197 8.95 -11.59 26.69
C ILE A 197 8.50 -10.39 25.88
N VAL A 198 9.23 -9.28 25.99
CA VAL A 198 8.96 -8.03 25.29
C VAL A 198 10.14 -7.65 24.41
N ILE A 199 9.90 -7.45 23.11
CA ILE A 199 10.90 -6.99 22.14
C ILE A 199 10.38 -5.68 21.54
N GLN A 200 11.11 -4.58 21.73
CA GLN A 200 10.56 -3.25 21.42
C GLN A 200 11.56 -2.21 20.89
N ASN A 201 11.01 -1.09 20.42
CA ASN A 201 11.71 0.15 20.09
C ASN A 201 12.84 -0.01 19.06
N GLY A 202 12.56 -0.67 17.93
CA GLY A 202 13.52 -0.83 16.84
C GLY A 202 14.50 -1.98 17.03
N SER A 203 14.23 -2.89 17.97
CA SER A 203 15.07 -4.06 18.20
C SER A 203 15.14 -4.94 16.95
N ARG A 204 16.34 -5.46 16.65
CA ARG A 204 16.62 -6.44 15.61
C ARG A 204 17.08 -7.72 16.27
N VAL A 205 16.23 -8.76 16.26
CA VAL A 205 16.47 -10.00 17.01
C VAL A 205 16.37 -11.21 16.10
N THR A 206 17.43 -12.03 16.07
CA THR A 206 17.45 -13.31 15.34
C THR A 206 17.66 -14.45 16.33
N LEU A 207 16.75 -15.42 16.35
CA LEU A 207 16.80 -16.61 17.19
C LEU A 207 16.68 -17.84 16.30
N LYS A 208 17.72 -18.69 16.30
CA LYS A 208 17.78 -19.86 15.43
C LYS A 208 18.37 -21.06 16.15
N ASN A 209 17.74 -22.23 16.02
CA ASN A 209 18.33 -23.45 16.55
C ASN A 209 19.58 -23.87 15.74
N SER A 210 20.54 -24.49 16.41
CA SER A 210 21.78 -24.97 15.80
C SER A 210 21.50 -25.94 14.65
N ALA A 211 22.25 -25.80 13.56
CA ALA A 211 22.10 -26.64 12.38
C ALA A 211 22.28 -28.12 12.71
N GLY A 212 21.36 -28.97 12.23
CA GLY A 212 21.38 -30.41 12.46
C GLY A 212 20.89 -30.84 13.86
N ILE A 213 20.46 -29.89 14.71
CA ILE A 213 19.90 -30.20 16.03
C ILE A 213 18.38 -30.09 16.00
N THR A 214 17.72 -31.14 16.51
CA THR A 214 16.26 -31.19 16.65
C THR A 214 15.84 -30.60 17.99
N VAL A 215 15.08 -29.52 17.97
CA VAL A 215 14.50 -28.89 19.17
C VAL A 215 12.98 -28.90 19.09
N SER A 216 12.33 -29.74 19.91
CA SER A 216 10.87 -29.90 19.90
C SER A 216 10.08 -28.76 20.53
N SER A 217 10.76 -27.81 21.20
CA SER A 217 10.13 -26.69 21.91
C SER A 217 9.99 -25.46 20.98
N ALA A 218 10.37 -24.26 21.41
CA ALA A 218 10.18 -23.03 20.62
C ALA A 218 11.38 -22.07 20.65
N ALA A 219 11.57 -21.27 19.60
CA ALA A 219 12.64 -20.26 19.57
C ALA A 219 12.39 -19.14 20.59
N VAL A 220 11.14 -18.68 20.69
CA VAL A 220 10.65 -17.79 21.75
C VAL A 220 9.61 -18.56 22.56
N ARG A 221 9.80 -18.65 23.89
CA ARG A 221 8.89 -19.42 24.74
C ARG A 221 8.58 -18.77 26.08
N THR A 222 7.31 -18.80 26.48
CA THR A 222 6.90 -18.62 27.88
C THR A 222 6.29 -19.92 28.42
N ASN A 223 6.64 -20.31 29.65
CA ASN A 223 6.16 -21.57 30.25
C ASN A 223 4.86 -21.44 31.05
N ASN A 224 4.69 -20.41 31.87
CA ASN A 224 3.45 -20.17 32.61
C ASN A 224 2.64 -19.07 31.89
N ILE A 225 1.87 -18.24 32.59
CA ILE A 225 0.93 -17.26 31.98
C ILE A 225 1.58 -16.08 31.23
N GLY A 226 2.86 -16.15 30.86
CA GLY A 226 3.61 -15.04 30.29
C GLY A 226 3.22 -14.72 28.84
N ASP A 227 3.12 -13.42 28.53
CA ASP A 227 2.82 -12.90 27.21
C ASP A 227 4.10 -12.79 26.34
N VAL A 228 3.93 -12.82 25.02
CA VAL A 228 4.96 -12.45 24.05
C VAL A 228 4.50 -11.21 23.30
N SER A 229 5.26 -10.12 23.40
CA SER A 229 4.98 -8.87 22.70
C SER A 229 6.16 -8.40 21.86
N ILE A 230 5.93 -8.12 20.58
CA ILE A 230 6.92 -7.58 19.65
C ILE A 230 6.38 -6.26 19.10
N ARG A 231 7.04 -5.14 19.40
CA ARG A 231 6.56 -3.79 19.09
C ARG A 231 7.60 -2.99 18.31
N ASN A 232 7.23 -2.39 17.19
CA ASN A 232 8.13 -1.57 16.36
C ASN A 232 9.50 -2.21 16.12
N SER A 233 9.56 -3.52 15.90
CA SER A 233 10.80 -4.30 15.89
C SER A 233 10.87 -5.25 14.70
N HIS A 234 12.07 -5.75 14.41
CA HIS A 234 12.30 -6.79 13.41
C HIS A 234 12.78 -8.07 14.11
N VAL A 235 12.02 -9.17 13.99
CA VAL A 235 12.30 -10.44 14.69
C VAL A 235 12.27 -11.62 13.75
N ILE A 236 13.34 -12.41 13.74
CA ILE A 236 13.45 -13.68 13.03
C ILE A 236 13.51 -14.80 14.06
N ALA A 237 12.48 -15.64 14.11
CA ALA A 237 12.36 -16.79 14.99
C ALA A 237 12.29 -18.08 14.16
N VAL A 238 13.35 -18.89 14.22
CA VAL A 238 13.49 -20.12 13.43
C VAL A 238 13.70 -21.31 14.36
N ASN A 239 12.79 -22.28 14.29
CA ASN A 239 12.95 -23.59 14.90
C ASN A 239 12.69 -24.69 13.85
N SER A 240 13.75 -25.35 13.38
CA SER A 240 13.63 -26.33 12.29
C SER A 240 12.86 -27.61 12.64
N ALA A 241 12.53 -27.85 13.91
CA ALA A 241 11.88 -29.08 14.38
C ALA A 241 10.75 -28.86 15.40
N GLY A 242 10.32 -27.61 15.59
CA GLY A 242 9.28 -27.28 16.56
C GLY A 242 8.60 -25.96 16.23
N THR A 243 8.02 -25.34 17.27
CA THR A 243 7.29 -24.08 17.14
C THR A 243 8.27 -22.90 17.02
N ALA A 244 7.93 -21.83 16.30
CA ALA A 244 8.79 -20.64 16.28
C ALA A 244 8.57 -19.79 17.54
N ILE A 245 7.30 -19.47 17.82
CA ILE A 245 6.89 -18.62 18.95
C ILE A 245 5.79 -19.33 19.73
N SER A 246 6.00 -19.53 21.03
CA SER A 246 5.06 -20.20 21.90
C SER A 246 4.85 -19.37 23.17
N ALA A 247 3.68 -18.75 23.28
CA ALA A 247 3.26 -18.12 24.52
C ALA A 247 2.23 -19.01 25.21
N ASN A 248 2.24 -19.04 26.54
CA ASN A 248 1.10 -19.53 27.32
C ASN A 248 0.19 -18.37 27.78
N GLY A 249 0.61 -17.13 27.55
CA GLY A 249 -0.22 -15.92 27.54
C GLY A 249 -0.65 -15.51 26.12
N ASN A 250 -0.85 -14.21 25.93
CA ASN A 250 -1.16 -13.57 24.65
C ASN A 250 0.08 -13.43 23.77
N VAL A 251 -0.15 -13.35 22.45
CA VAL A 251 0.87 -12.98 21.47
C VAL A 251 0.43 -11.68 20.78
N LEU A 252 1.27 -10.65 20.82
CA LEU A 252 1.01 -9.37 20.16
C LEU A 252 2.20 -8.96 19.29
N PHE A 253 1.96 -8.77 18.00
CA PHE A 253 2.88 -8.09 17.10
C PHE A 253 2.29 -6.74 16.72
N GLU A 254 2.98 -5.66 17.05
CA GLU A 254 2.53 -4.28 16.82
C GLU A 254 3.56 -3.56 15.95
N SER A 255 3.15 -3.12 14.76
CA SER A 255 3.99 -2.37 13.81
C SER A 255 5.37 -3.00 13.59
N SER A 256 5.42 -4.34 13.57
CA SER A 256 6.67 -5.11 13.59
C SER A 256 6.80 -5.98 12.34
N GLN A 257 8.04 -6.30 11.98
CA GLN A 257 8.36 -7.27 10.94
C GLN A 257 8.80 -8.58 11.60
N VAL A 258 7.96 -9.62 11.51
CA VAL A 258 8.24 -10.91 12.14
C VAL A 258 8.41 -11.99 11.06
N ARG A 259 9.41 -12.85 11.23
CA ARG A 259 9.62 -14.07 10.44
C ARG A 259 9.55 -15.26 11.39
N ALA A 260 8.50 -16.07 11.29
CA ALA A 260 8.26 -17.23 12.13
C ALA A 260 8.33 -18.51 11.30
N LEU A 261 9.41 -19.28 11.46
CA LEU A 261 9.63 -20.52 10.70
C LEU A 261 9.72 -21.70 11.67
N GLY A 262 8.90 -22.71 11.43
CA GLY A 262 8.76 -23.87 12.31
C GLY A 262 8.65 -25.19 11.55
N SER A 263 8.63 -26.28 12.30
CA SER A 263 8.17 -27.60 11.86
C SER A 263 7.37 -28.20 13.01
N ALA A 264 6.12 -27.75 13.13
CA ALA A 264 5.29 -27.93 14.31
C ALA A 264 4.04 -28.75 13.98
N GLY A 265 3.58 -29.52 14.97
CA GLY A 265 2.37 -30.34 14.87
C GLY A 265 1.07 -29.51 14.81
N PRO A 266 -0.07 -30.08 15.22
CA PRO A 266 -1.38 -29.46 15.06
C PRO A 266 -1.57 -28.08 15.74
N GLY A 267 -0.71 -27.72 16.70
CA GLY A 267 -0.76 -26.40 17.36
C GLY A 267 -0.26 -25.25 16.49
N GLY A 268 0.51 -25.55 15.44
CA GLY A 268 1.07 -24.60 14.49
C GLY A 268 2.38 -23.93 14.93
N VAL A 269 2.87 -22.98 14.12
CA VAL A 269 4.20 -22.36 14.28
C VAL A 269 4.19 -21.20 15.27
N ILE A 270 3.00 -20.64 15.53
CA ILE A 270 2.74 -19.63 16.55
C ILE A 270 1.62 -20.15 17.45
N THR A 271 1.91 -20.34 18.73
CA THR A 271 0.93 -20.81 19.73
C THR A 271 0.74 -19.79 20.85
N PHE A 272 -0.45 -19.79 21.43
CA PHE A 272 -0.84 -18.95 22.57
C PHE A 272 -1.67 -19.80 23.56
N GLY A 273 -1.83 -19.32 24.79
CA GLY A 273 -2.58 -20.05 25.82
C GLY A 273 -4.07 -20.19 25.54
N ASN A 274 -4.74 -21.09 26.26
CA ASN A 274 -6.20 -21.21 26.20
C ASN A 274 -6.86 -19.89 26.65
N ASP A 275 -7.93 -19.48 25.95
CA ASP A 275 -8.63 -18.21 26.16
C ASP A 275 -7.70 -16.97 26.10
N LYS A 276 -6.63 -17.05 25.29
CA LYS A 276 -5.72 -15.94 24.98
C LYS A 276 -5.83 -15.59 23.51
N SER A 277 -5.30 -14.43 23.15
CA SER A 277 -5.35 -13.96 21.78
C SER A 277 -3.98 -13.88 21.12
N PHE A 278 -3.98 -14.05 19.80
CA PHE A 278 -2.90 -13.66 18.93
C PHE A 278 -3.35 -12.48 18.06
N THR A 279 -2.63 -11.36 18.14
CA THR A 279 -2.96 -10.16 17.36
C THR A 279 -1.76 -9.68 16.58
N VAL A 280 -1.97 -9.42 15.28
CA VAL A 280 -1.03 -8.67 14.44
C VAL A 280 -1.69 -7.33 14.13
N ASN A 281 -1.16 -6.28 14.72
CA ASN A 281 -1.64 -4.91 14.63
C ASN A 281 -0.64 -4.10 13.78
N GLY A 282 -0.90 -4.00 12.48
CA GLY A 282 0.01 -3.44 11.49
C GLY A 282 1.30 -4.27 11.32
N GLY A 283 2.26 -3.75 10.55
CA GLY A 283 3.51 -4.46 10.29
C GLY A 283 3.37 -5.61 9.28
N SER A 284 4.34 -6.53 9.29
CA SER A 284 4.32 -7.73 8.44
C SER A 284 4.71 -9.00 9.18
N LEU A 285 4.04 -10.10 8.87
CA LEU A 285 4.34 -11.44 9.39
C LEU A 285 4.65 -12.37 8.21
N TYR A 286 5.84 -12.97 8.18
CA TYR A 286 6.07 -14.19 7.42
C TYR A 286 5.91 -15.39 8.34
N VAL A 287 5.12 -16.37 7.94
CA VAL A 287 4.92 -17.62 8.68
C VAL A 287 5.08 -18.82 7.77
N LYS A 288 5.78 -19.85 8.23
CA LYS A 288 5.86 -21.12 7.51
C LYS A 288 6.05 -22.30 8.46
N ASN A 289 5.15 -23.27 8.32
CA ASN A 289 5.28 -24.61 8.89
C ASN A 289 5.85 -25.57 7.84
N ASN A 290 7.01 -26.15 8.13
CA ASN A 290 7.64 -27.13 7.27
C ASN A 290 7.10 -28.56 7.47
N GLN A 291 6.20 -28.77 8.44
CA GLN A 291 5.51 -30.04 8.61
C GLN A 291 4.34 -30.14 7.63
N ALA A 292 4.29 -31.22 6.85
CA ALA A 292 3.32 -31.40 5.75
C ALA A 292 1.84 -31.26 6.18
N ASP A 293 1.49 -31.71 7.38
CA ASP A 293 0.14 -31.64 7.95
C ASP A 293 0.03 -30.61 9.09
N GLY A 294 1.05 -29.77 9.25
CA GLY A 294 1.11 -28.75 10.30
C GLY A 294 0.36 -27.48 9.91
N LEU A 295 -0.15 -26.76 10.90
CA LEU A 295 -0.79 -25.46 10.69
C LEU A 295 0.27 -24.36 10.70
N ASP A 296 0.20 -23.38 9.81
CA ASP A 296 1.05 -22.18 9.92
C ASP A 296 0.66 -21.40 11.18
N ILE A 297 -0.64 -21.13 11.31
CA ILE A 297 -1.27 -20.43 12.42
C ILE A 297 -2.50 -21.22 12.84
N TYR A 298 -2.77 -21.27 14.14
CA TYR A 298 -3.99 -21.90 14.67
C TYR A 298 -5.26 -21.18 14.16
N PRO A 299 -6.20 -21.87 13.49
CA PRO A 299 -7.34 -21.25 12.80
C PRO A 299 -8.52 -20.99 13.74
N ASP A 300 -8.30 -20.14 14.73
CA ASP A 300 -9.34 -19.69 15.64
C ASP A 300 -9.74 -18.24 15.37
N PRO A 301 -10.87 -17.98 14.71
CA PRO A 301 -11.29 -16.63 14.34
C PRO A 301 -11.71 -15.76 15.53
N ASP A 302 -11.94 -16.34 16.72
CA ASP A 302 -12.33 -15.59 17.91
C ASP A 302 -11.10 -15.10 18.70
N HIS A 303 -9.97 -15.79 18.55
CA HIS A 303 -8.73 -15.51 19.28
C HIS A 303 -7.61 -14.93 18.41
N VAL A 304 -7.67 -15.09 17.09
CA VAL A 304 -6.66 -14.54 16.17
C VAL A 304 -7.22 -13.35 15.40
N LYS A 305 -6.50 -12.22 15.44
CA LYS A 305 -6.92 -10.94 14.88
C LYS A 305 -5.83 -10.30 14.03
N TRP A 306 -6.26 -9.70 12.91
CA TRP A 306 -5.42 -8.95 12.00
C TRP A 306 -5.95 -7.53 11.91
N GLU A 307 -5.20 -6.54 12.38
CA GLU A 307 -5.69 -5.19 12.53
C GLU A 307 -4.77 -4.19 11.83
N ASN A 308 -5.30 -3.00 11.55
CA ASN A 308 -4.55 -1.86 11.04
C ASN A 308 -3.69 -2.20 9.81
N SER A 309 -4.31 -2.87 8.83
CA SER A 309 -3.69 -3.16 7.53
C SER A 309 -2.45 -4.05 7.62
N ALA A 310 -2.43 -4.96 8.60
CA ALA A 310 -1.37 -5.96 8.74
C ALA A 310 -1.18 -6.77 7.45
N VAL A 311 0.07 -7.12 7.13
CA VAL A 311 0.41 -7.91 5.94
C VAL A 311 0.96 -9.27 6.32
N ILE A 312 0.26 -10.33 5.94
CA ILE A 312 0.59 -11.72 6.27
C ILE A 312 1.10 -12.44 5.03
N TYR A 313 2.29 -13.03 5.13
CA TYR A 313 2.95 -13.82 4.10
C TYR A 313 3.05 -15.25 4.57
N CYS A 314 2.26 -16.13 3.96
CA CYS A 314 2.26 -17.54 4.31
C CYS A 314 3.13 -18.32 3.34
N GLY A 315 4.02 -19.15 3.89
CA GLY A 315 4.91 -19.99 3.11
C GLY A 315 4.23 -21.21 2.48
N GLY A 316 3.06 -21.59 2.99
CA GLY A 316 2.19 -22.62 2.42
C GLY A 316 1.01 -22.05 1.62
N PRO A 317 0.12 -22.92 1.12
CA PRO A 317 -1.16 -22.50 0.54
C PRO A 317 -2.05 -21.83 1.59
N TYR A 318 -3.14 -21.18 1.16
CA TYR A 318 -4.16 -20.53 2.01
C TYR A 318 -4.85 -21.41 3.08
N ASN A 319 -4.41 -22.66 3.24
CA ASN A 319 -5.00 -23.61 4.15
C ASN A 319 -5.03 -23.02 5.57
N TYR A 320 -6.24 -22.77 6.07
CA TYR A 320 -6.54 -22.38 7.45
C TYR A 320 -6.21 -20.94 7.86
N LEU A 321 -6.05 -20.00 6.93
CA LEU A 321 -5.94 -18.57 7.30
C LEU A 321 -7.31 -17.94 7.55
N ILE A 322 -7.36 -17.04 8.53
CA ILE A 322 -8.59 -16.38 8.96
C ILE A 322 -8.89 -15.21 8.03
N GLN A 323 -9.90 -15.38 7.18
CA GLN A 323 -10.34 -14.42 6.16
C GLN A 323 -11.30 -13.37 6.76
N LYS A 324 -10.83 -12.65 7.77
CA LYS A 324 -11.58 -11.58 8.47
C LYS A 324 -10.65 -10.42 8.79
N TRP A 325 -11.24 -9.32 9.25
CA TRP A 325 -10.54 -8.12 9.75
C TRP A 325 -9.78 -7.36 8.65
N ASP A 326 -8.94 -6.41 9.04
CA ASP A 326 -8.34 -5.40 8.16
C ASP A 326 -6.89 -5.76 7.81
N ASN A 327 -6.68 -6.53 6.75
CA ASN A 327 -5.37 -7.10 6.42
C ASN A 327 -5.23 -7.55 4.97
N ILE A 328 -3.99 -7.87 4.59
CA ILE A 328 -3.66 -8.55 3.33
C ILE A 328 -3.00 -9.89 3.64
N GLN A 329 -3.41 -10.94 2.93
CA GLN A 329 -2.82 -12.27 3.06
C GLN A 329 -2.29 -12.74 1.72
N TYR A 330 -1.03 -13.17 1.70
CA TYR A 330 -0.38 -13.81 0.57
C TYR A 330 -0.13 -15.28 0.88
N ALA A 331 -0.32 -16.14 -0.13
CA ALA A 331 0.02 -17.56 -0.05
C ALA A 331 1.29 -17.88 -0.86
N ASP A 332 1.83 -19.08 -0.67
CA ASP A 332 2.95 -19.65 -1.43
C ASP A 332 4.18 -18.72 -1.48
N CYS A 333 4.44 -17.99 -0.38
CA CYS A 333 5.51 -17.01 -0.28
C CYS A 333 6.85 -17.68 0.05
N VAL A 334 7.92 -17.19 -0.57
CA VAL A 334 9.28 -17.66 -0.30
C VAL A 334 10.04 -16.61 0.48
N TYR A 335 10.56 -17.00 1.63
CA TYR A 335 11.48 -16.20 2.44
C TYR A 335 12.89 -16.76 2.30
N ASP A 336 13.84 -15.89 2.01
CA ASP A 336 15.27 -16.20 2.02
C ASP A 336 15.88 -15.74 3.34
N GLU A 337 16.23 -16.71 4.20
CA GLU A 337 16.85 -16.47 5.49
C GLU A 337 18.21 -15.75 5.39
N ALA A 338 18.94 -15.89 4.27
CA ALA A 338 20.27 -15.30 4.13
C ALA A 338 20.22 -13.80 3.87
N SER A 339 19.23 -13.34 3.09
CA SER A 339 19.02 -11.93 2.77
C SER A 339 17.96 -11.24 3.64
N ASP A 340 17.23 -12.00 4.46
CA ASP A 340 16.05 -11.53 5.20
C ASP A 340 15.02 -10.87 4.26
N GLN A 341 14.80 -11.48 3.10
CA GLN A 341 13.85 -10.97 2.11
C GLN A 341 12.78 -11.99 1.78
N ILE A 342 11.57 -11.49 1.55
CA ILE A 342 10.53 -12.25 0.88
C ILE A 342 10.81 -12.12 -0.62
N THR A 343 11.36 -13.17 -1.20
CA THR A 343 11.89 -13.19 -2.58
C THR A 343 10.86 -13.58 -3.62
N SER A 344 9.77 -14.23 -3.20
CA SER A 344 8.63 -14.55 -4.04
C SER A 344 7.35 -14.41 -3.23
N VAL A 345 6.32 -13.81 -3.82
CA VAL A 345 4.98 -13.70 -3.23
C VAL A 345 3.98 -14.31 -4.19
N GLY A 346 3.16 -15.25 -3.72
CA GLY A 346 2.04 -15.80 -4.50
C GLY A 346 0.85 -14.84 -4.50
N ASN A 347 -0.31 -15.31 -4.95
CA ASN A 347 -1.54 -14.50 -4.95
C ASN A 347 -1.80 -13.87 -3.58
N GLY A 348 -2.25 -12.62 -3.58
CA GLY A 348 -2.60 -11.88 -2.36
C GLY A 348 -4.07 -11.47 -2.35
N ASN A 349 -4.72 -11.49 -1.18
CA ASN A 349 -6.10 -11.07 -1.00
C ASN A 349 -6.20 -9.99 0.07
N VAL A 350 -6.94 -8.92 -0.24
CA VAL A 350 -7.31 -7.86 0.69
C VAL A 350 -8.58 -8.27 1.42
N TYR A 351 -8.60 -8.13 2.75
CA TYR A 351 -9.75 -8.37 3.63
C TYR A 351 -10.03 -7.12 4.47
N GLY A 352 -11.32 -6.82 4.69
CA GLY A 352 -11.75 -5.67 5.49
C GLY A 352 -11.37 -4.33 4.86
N ASN A 353 -11.04 -3.35 5.70
CA ASN A 353 -10.67 -1.99 5.31
C ASN A 353 -9.15 -1.79 5.42
N VAL A 354 -8.46 -1.87 4.29
CA VAL A 354 -7.01 -1.75 4.24
C VAL A 354 -6.59 -0.38 3.76
N VAL A 355 -5.63 0.21 4.47
CA VAL A 355 -4.88 1.41 4.05
C VAL A 355 -3.54 0.96 3.50
N TRP A 356 -3.16 1.52 2.36
CA TRP A 356 -1.91 1.24 1.69
C TRP A 356 -0.71 1.49 2.61
N ASN A 357 0.24 0.55 2.64
CA ASN A 357 1.49 0.67 3.40
C ASN A 357 2.68 0.04 2.66
N GLU A 358 3.89 0.27 3.18
CA GLU A 358 5.15 -0.17 2.60
C GLU A 358 5.39 -1.69 2.66
N HIS A 359 4.56 -2.42 3.40
CA HIS A 359 4.63 -3.87 3.49
C HIS A 359 3.82 -4.57 2.42
N ILE A 360 2.99 -3.87 1.63
CA ILE A 360 2.27 -4.47 0.50
C ILE A 360 3.28 -4.86 -0.60
N ARG A 361 3.05 -6.01 -1.24
CA ARG A 361 3.87 -6.50 -2.36
C ARG A 361 3.00 -6.95 -3.52
N PHE A 362 3.58 -6.93 -4.71
CA PHE A 362 2.90 -7.44 -5.89
C PHE A 362 3.45 -8.80 -6.28
N PRO A 363 2.58 -9.78 -6.53
CA PRO A 363 2.97 -11.04 -7.13
C PRO A 363 3.46 -10.82 -8.56
N LEU A 364 4.55 -11.50 -8.93
CA LEU A 364 5.17 -11.41 -10.24
C LEU A 364 4.96 -12.75 -10.97
N GLY A 365 4.07 -12.76 -11.95
CA GLY A 365 3.76 -13.95 -12.74
C GLY A 365 2.48 -13.75 -13.57
N THR A 366 2.34 -14.52 -14.65
CA THR A 366 1.27 -14.33 -15.66
C THR A 366 -0.15 -14.46 -15.10
N ASP A 367 -0.32 -15.16 -13.98
CA ASP A 367 -1.61 -15.37 -13.32
C ASP A 367 -1.64 -14.99 -11.84
N GLN A 368 -0.60 -14.30 -11.37
CA GLN A 368 -0.56 -13.88 -9.98
C GLN A 368 -1.05 -12.44 -9.82
N ARG A 369 -1.92 -12.20 -8.83
CA ARG A 369 -2.64 -10.94 -8.66
C ARG A 369 -2.78 -10.59 -7.19
N LEU A 370 -2.83 -9.30 -6.90
CA LEU A 370 -3.37 -8.78 -5.63
C LEU A 370 -4.86 -8.50 -5.84
N TYR A 371 -5.73 -9.19 -5.10
CA TYR A 371 -7.18 -9.09 -5.21
C TYR A 371 -7.78 -8.17 -4.16
N ILE A 372 -8.62 -7.24 -4.61
CA ILE A 372 -9.55 -6.47 -3.78
C ILE A 372 -10.96 -7.00 -4.06
N GLY A 373 -11.80 -7.03 -3.02
CA GLY A 373 -13.21 -7.40 -3.11
C GLY A 373 -13.55 -8.83 -2.70
N MET A 374 -12.56 -9.65 -2.32
CA MET A 374 -12.87 -10.85 -1.54
C MET A 374 -13.54 -10.44 -0.23
N LEU A 375 -14.75 -10.95 0.00
CA LEU A 375 -15.55 -10.63 1.18
C LEU A 375 -15.84 -9.13 1.37
N GLY A 376 -15.92 -8.36 0.28
CA GLY A 376 -16.35 -6.96 0.31
C GLY A 376 -15.28 -5.98 0.79
N SER A 377 -14.01 -6.30 0.50
CA SER A 377 -12.89 -5.51 1.00
C SER A 377 -12.65 -4.19 0.28
N THR A 378 -12.05 -3.25 1.01
CA THR A 378 -11.66 -1.93 0.54
C THR A 378 -10.14 -1.76 0.63
N LEU A 379 -9.54 -1.18 -0.40
CA LEU A 379 -8.15 -0.70 -0.37
C LEU A 379 -8.13 0.82 -0.58
N THR A 380 -7.54 1.53 0.36
CA THR A 380 -7.40 3.00 0.32
C THR A 380 -5.93 3.38 0.19
N ILE A 381 -5.59 4.16 -0.84
CA ILE A 381 -4.28 4.81 -0.97
C ILE A 381 -4.43 6.24 -0.40
N PRO A 382 -3.80 6.55 0.75
CA PRO A 382 -4.01 7.83 1.41
C PRO A 382 -3.26 8.98 0.70
N GLU A 383 -3.67 10.21 1.01
CA GLU A 383 -3.01 11.42 0.51
C GLU A 383 -1.51 11.42 0.88
N GLY A 384 -0.66 11.91 -0.01
CA GLY A 384 0.80 11.92 0.17
C GLY A 384 1.49 10.56 0.01
N THR A 385 0.74 9.48 -0.27
CA THR A 385 1.30 8.14 -0.51
C THR A 385 1.41 7.85 -1.99
N THR A 386 2.55 7.27 -2.39
CA THR A 386 2.76 6.73 -3.75
C THR A 386 2.68 5.21 -3.73
N ALA A 387 1.64 4.67 -4.34
CA ALA A 387 1.50 3.25 -4.63
C ALA A 387 2.07 2.95 -6.03
N VAL A 388 2.75 1.81 -6.17
CA VAL A 388 3.35 1.40 -7.46
C VAL A 388 2.94 -0.03 -7.78
N ILE A 389 2.25 -0.22 -8.90
CA ILE A 389 2.06 -1.51 -9.55
C ILE A 389 3.29 -1.72 -10.47
N PRO A 390 4.16 -2.70 -10.17
CA PRO A 390 5.38 -2.93 -10.95
C PRO A 390 5.09 -3.61 -12.28
N ASP A 391 6.13 -3.74 -13.12
CA ASP A 391 6.08 -4.46 -14.39
C ASP A 391 5.62 -5.91 -14.21
N GLY A 392 4.72 -6.34 -15.10
CA GLY A 392 4.09 -7.66 -15.10
C GLY A 392 3.13 -7.95 -13.94
N ALA A 393 2.98 -7.02 -12.99
CA ALA A 393 2.08 -7.21 -11.87
C ALA A 393 0.65 -6.76 -12.17
N THR A 394 -0.29 -7.35 -11.43
CA THR A 394 -1.71 -7.03 -11.55
C THR A 394 -2.32 -6.67 -10.19
N LEU A 395 -2.92 -5.47 -10.10
CA LEU A 395 -3.89 -5.13 -9.07
C LEU A 395 -5.29 -5.37 -9.62
N ARG A 396 -6.07 -6.24 -8.98
CA ARG A 396 -7.41 -6.58 -9.43
C ARG A 396 -8.44 -6.22 -8.37
N ASN A 397 -9.17 -5.15 -8.61
CA ASN A 397 -10.41 -4.85 -7.91
C ASN A 397 -11.55 -5.65 -8.55
N SER A 398 -12.19 -6.56 -7.81
CA SER A 398 -13.16 -7.48 -8.40
C SER A 398 -14.27 -7.98 -7.48
N TYR A 399 -15.28 -8.61 -8.08
CA TYR A 399 -16.37 -9.29 -7.39
C TYR A 399 -15.89 -10.59 -6.72
N GLY A 400 -16.19 -10.75 -5.42
CA GLY A 400 -15.73 -11.88 -4.58
C GLY A 400 -16.53 -13.17 -4.70
N GLY A 401 -17.55 -13.24 -5.56
CA GLY A 401 -18.38 -14.45 -5.77
C GLY A 401 -19.65 -14.54 -4.90
N THR A 402 -19.73 -13.79 -3.79
CA THR A 402 -20.77 -13.88 -2.74
C THR A 402 -21.74 -12.70 -2.67
N GLY A 403 -21.72 -11.78 -3.63
CA GLY A 403 -22.47 -10.52 -3.60
C GLY A 403 -21.70 -9.37 -2.95
N GLU A 404 -20.46 -9.63 -2.52
CA GLU A 404 -19.61 -8.66 -1.86
C GLU A 404 -18.60 -8.05 -2.85
N ILE A 405 -18.39 -6.74 -2.71
CA ILE A 405 -17.86 -5.89 -3.79
C ILE A 405 -16.55 -5.23 -3.39
N GLY A 406 -15.61 -5.19 -4.33
CA GLY A 406 -14.32 -4.53 -4.11
C GLY A 406 -14.38 -3.03 -4.30
N VAL A 407 -13.75 -2.29 -3.38
CA VAL A 407 -13.62 -0.83 -3.46
C VAL A 407 -12.14 -0.44 -3.45
N LEU A 408 -11.67 0.21 -4.51
CA LEU A 408 -10.37 0.89 -4.53
C LEU A 408 -10.61 2.40 -4.43
N THR A 409 -10.02 3.05 -3.43
CA THR A 409 -10.07 4.52 -3.29
C THR A 409 -8.67 5.11 -3.28
N ASN A 410 -8.38 5.99 -4.23
CA ASN A 410 -7.10 6.66 -4.36
C ASN A 410 -7.20 8.15 -4.01
N TYR A 411 -6.58 8.56 -2.90
CA TYR A 411 -6.34 9.97 -2.54
C TYR A 411 -4.89 10.41 -2.81
N GLY A 412 -3.97 9.45 -3.00
CA GLY A 412 -2.55 9.70 -3.26
C GLY A 412 -2.20 9.59 -4.75
N THR A 413 -1.03 9.01 -5.03
CA THR A 413 -0.55 8.74 -6.39
C THR A 413 -0.48 7.23 -6.61
N LEU A 414 -1.13 6.72 -7.66
CA LEU A 414 -1.04 5.33 -8.09
C LEU A 414 -0.31 5.25 -9.44
N ASN A 415 0.92 4.77 -9.40
CA ASN A 415 1.72 4.55 -10.60
C ASN A 415 1.56 3.10 -11.09
N VAL A 416 1.22 2.95 -12.36
CA VAL A 416 1.18 1.66 -13.07
C VAL A 416 2.35 1.65 -14.05
N SER A 417 3.33 0.80 -13.77
CA SER A 417 4.56 0.69 -14.56
C SER A 417 4.28 0.03 -15.92
N GLU A 418 5.23 0.14 -16.85
CA GLU A 418 5.19 -0.60 -18.14
C GLU A 418 4.89 -2.08 -17.89
N GLY A 419 3.97 -2.68 -18.65
CA GLY A 419 3.52 -4.07 -18.45
C GLY A 419 2.63 -4.32 -17.23
N GLY A 420 2.54 -3.37 -16.29
CA GLY A 420 1.66 -3.43 -15.14
C GLY A 420 0.18 -3.25 -15.50
N THR A 421 -0.70 -3.89 -14.74
CA THR A 421 -2.15 -3.87 -15.00
C THR A 421 -2.99 -3.52 -13.78
N LEU A 422 -3.92 -2.57 -13.96
CA LEU A 422 -5.01 -2.30 -13.03
C LEU A 422 -6.32 -2.83 -13.62
N TYR A 423 -7.02 -3.69 -12.88
CA TYR A 423 -8.36 -4.16 -13.24
C TYR A 423 -9.39 -3.62 -12.26
N ASN A 424 -10.45 -3.00 -12.79
CA ASN A 424 -11.70 -2.73 -12.08
C ASN A 424 -12.80 -3.58 -12.71
N PHE A 425 -13.06 -4.75 -12.12
CA PHE A 425 -13.70 -5.88 -12.79
C PHE A 425 -14.95 -6.38 -12.06
N ASP A 426 -16.12 -6.17 -12.65
CA ASP A 426 -17.41 -6.60 -12.05
C ASP A 426 -17.80 -8.06 -12.35
N GLY A 427 -17.06 -8.74 -13.23
CA GLY A 427 -17.51 -10.03 -13.76
C GLY A 427 -18.73 -9.92 -14.67
N ALA A 428 -19.19 -11.08 -15.11
CA ALA A 428 -20.22 -11.26 -16.13
C ALA A 428 -21.66 -10.91 -15.68
N ASN A 429 -21.89 -10.65 -14.39
CA ASN A 429 -23.24 -10.53 -13.84
C ASN A 429 -23.86 -9.13 -13.98
N GLY A 430 -23.12 -8.14 -14.49
CA GLY A 430 -23.65 -6.81 -14.84
C GLY A 430 -24.17 -5.96 -13.67
N GLY A 431 -23.69 -6.18 -12.44
CA GLY A 431 -24.18 -5.53 -11.23
C GLY A 431 -23.75 -4.07 -11.06
N ARG A 432 -22.66 -3.65 -11.73
CA ARG A 432 -21.95 -2.37 -11.56
C ARG A 432 -21.54 -2.08 -10.12
N GLU A 433 -21.17 -3.10 -9.36
CA GLU A 433 -21.00 -2.95 -7.92
C GLU A 433 -19.54 -2.76 -7.51
N VAL A 434 -18.57 -3.27 -8.29
CA VAL A 434 -17.14 -3.03 -8.06
C VAL A 434 -16.78 -1.59 -8.41
N LEU A 435 -16.12 -0.88 -7.49
CA LEU A 435 -15.94 0.57 -7.57
C LEU A 435 -14.47 0.97 -7.44
N THR A 436 -13.98 1.74 -8.40
CA THR A 436 -12.71 2.48 -8.27
C THR A 436 -13.00 3.98 -8.19
N ARG A 437 -12.48 4.64 -7.15
CA ARG A 437 -12.54 6.09 -6.97
C ARG A 437 -11.15 6.69 -7.07
N ASN A 438 -10.99 7.68 -7.94
CA ASN A 438 -9.78 8.47 -8.03
C ASN A 438 -10.05 9.92 -7.62
N PHE A 439 -9.50 10.32 -6.48
CA PHE A 439 -9.45 11.70 -5.99
C PHE A 439 -8.05 12.31 -6.11
N GLY A 440 -7.01 11.48 -6.21
CA GLY A 440 -5.61 11.89 -6.40
C GLY A 440 -5.15 11.76 -7.85
N GLU A 441 -4.02 11.09 -8.07
CA GLU A 441 -3.40 10.91 -9.38
C GLU A 441 -3.24 9.42 -9.73
N ILE A 442 -3.61 9.03 -10.95
CA ILE A 442 -3.27 7.71 -11.52
C ILE A 442 -2.39 7.93 -12.74
N ASN A 443 -1.21 7.30 -12.75
CA ASN A 443 -0.23 7.41 -13.83
C ASN A 443 -0.09 6.05 -14.52
N LEU A 444 -0.45 5.98 -15.79
CA LEU A 444 -0.24 4.81 -16.64
C LEU A 444 0.98 5.06 -17.51
N ALA A 445 2.09 4.36 -17.23
CA ALA A 445 3.27 4.42 -18.08
C ALA A 445 2.97 3.82 -19.48
N PRO A 446 3.79 4.13 -20.51
CA PRO A 446 3.69 3.44 -21.79
C PRO A 446 3.70 1.91 -21.61
N GLY A 447 2.77 1.22 -22.28
CA GLY A 447 2.60 -0.23 -22.13
C GLY A 447 1.86 -0.69 -20.86
N ALA A 448 1.58 0.19 -19.89
CA ALA A 448 0.70 -0.10 -18.76
C ALA A 448 -0.76 -0.16 -19.22
N THR A 449 -1.61 -0.89 -18.49
CA THR A 449 -3.04 -0.98 -18.82
C THR A 449 -3.94 -0.78 -17.59
N PHE A 450 -4.98 0.04 -17.74
CA PHE A 450 -6.12 0.09 -16.83
C PHE A 450 -7.38 -0.41 -17.56
N PHE A 451 -7.86 -1.58 -17.16
CA PHE A 451 -9.12 -2.14 -17.62
C PHE A 451 -10.26 -1.82 -16.65
N ASN A 452 -11.21 -1.01 -17.11
CA ASN A 452 -12.46 -0.76 -16.41
C ASN A 452 -13.60 -1.53 -17.06
N THR A 453 -14.24 -2.42 -16.31
CA THR A 453 -15.47 -3.12 -16.72
C THR A 453 -16.63 -2.87 -15.76
N SER A 454 -16.44 -1.96 -14.81
CA SER A 454 -17.41 -1.59 -13.76
C SER A 454 -17.48 -0.06 -13.65
N LEU A 455 -17.69 0.49 -12.44
CA LEU A 455 -17.74 1.92 -12.20
C LEU A 455 -16.37 2.49 -11.81
N LEU A 456 -15.91 3.47 -12.60
CA LEU A 456 -14.78 4.34 -12.28
C LEU A 456 -15.30 5.77 -12.03
N GLU A 457 -15.17 6.25 -10.79
CA GLU A 457 -15.41 7.65 -10.43
C GLU A 457 -14.07 8.40 -10.44
N ASN A 458 -13.89 9.32 -11.38
CA ASN A 458 -12.69 10.17 -11.44
C ASN A 458 -13.03 11.61 -11.10
N LYS A 459 -12.50 12.10 -9.98
CA LYS A 459 -12.47 13.54 -9.63
C LYS A 459 -11.05 14.11 -9.56
N GLY A 460 -10.05 13.24 -9.65
CA GLY A 460 -8.64 13.57 -9.69
C GLY A 460 -8.09 13.66 -11.12
N THR A 461 -6.81 13.32 -11.27
CA THR A 461 -6.11 13.29 -12.57
C THR A 461 -5.76 11.86 -12.96
N ILE A 462 -5.98 11.51 -14.23
CA ILE A 462 -5.47 10.27 -14.83
C ILE A 462 -4.53 10.65 -15.98
N ASN A 463 -3.27 10.26 -15.90
CA ASN A 463 -2.29 10.38 -16.98
C ASN A 463 -2.22 9.05 -17.73
N ALA A 464 -2.80 9.00 -18.93
CA ALA A 464 -2.96 7.79 -19.72
C ALA A 464 -1.94 7.74 -20.88
N ASP A 465 -0.64 7.74 -20.56
CA ASP A 465 0.41 7.48 -21.56
C ASP A 465 0.40 5.99 -21.97
N GLY A 466 -0.06 5.11 -21.06
CA GLY A 466 -0.50 3.75 -21.32
C GLY A 466 -1.96 3.63 -21.78
N THR A 467 -2.50 2.41 -21.78
CA THR A 467 -3.87 2.16 -22.25
C THR A 467 -4.88 2.30 -21.11
N LEU A 468 -5.77 3.29 -21.18
CA LEU A 468 -7.01 3.33 -20.40
C LEU A 468 -8.16 2.75 -21.22
N CYS A 469 -8.73 1.64 -20.76
CA CYS A 469 -9.76 0.89 -21.49
C CYS A 469 -11.05 0.84 -20.67
N SER A 470 -12.17 1.22 -21.28
CA SER A 470 -13.51 0.93 -20.75
C SER A 470 -14.17 -0.14 -21.61
N ILE A 471 -14.53 -1.25 -20.99
CA ILE A 471 -15.08 -2.42 -21.69
C ILE A 471 -16.60 -2.36 -21.62
N GLN A 472 -17.24 -2.15 -22.78
CA GLN A 472 -18.70 -2.05 -22.97
C GLN A 472 -19.17 -3.14 -23.95
N VAL A 473 -18.83 -4.41 -23.69
CA VAL A 473 -19.18 -5.55 -24.55
C VAL A 473 -20.10 -6.53 -23.85
N ASN A 474 -21.05 -7.08 -24.60
CA ASN A 474 -21.64 -8.37 -24.25
C ASN A 474 -20.67 -9.47 -24.68
N PHE A 475 -19.99 -10.13 -23.74
CA PHE A 475 -19.12 -11.26 -24.05
C PHE A 475 -19.85 -12.54 -23.63
N ASN A 476 -20.12 -13.45 -24.57
CA ASN A 476 -20.84 -14.72 -24.33
C ASN A 476 -22.24 -14.59 -23.69
N GLY A 477 -22.93 -13.46 -23.86
CA GLY A 477 -24.26 -13.23 -23.29
C GLY A 477 -24.25 -12.48 -21.95
N ASP A 478 -23.06 -12.23 -21.40
CA ASP A 478 -22.85 -11.53 -20.15
C ASP A 478 -22.49 -10.06 -20.40
N PRO A 479 -23.23 -9.09 -19.84
CA PRO A 479 -23.00 -7.66 -20.09
C PRO A 479 -21.82 -7.12 -19.26
N TYR A 480 -20.69 -6.83 -19.92
CA TYR A 480 -19.68 -5.93 -19.37
C TYR A 480 -20.08 -4.49 -19.71
N ASN A 481 -20.19 -3.66 -18.67
CA ASN A 481 -20.69 -2.30 -18.83
C ASN A 481 -19.84 -1.31 -18.03
N GLY A 482 -18.58 -1.17 -18.46
CA GLY A 482 -17.65 -0.19 -17.90
C GLY A 482 -18.19 1.23 -18.06
N VAL A 483 -18.40 1.91 -16.94
CA VAL A 483 -18.84 3.30 -16.87
C VAL A 483 -17.73 4.12 -16.23
N ILE A 484 -17.41 5.25 -16.86
CA ILE A 484 -16.50 6.25 -16.30
C ILE A 484 -17.33 7.50 -15.99
N GLN A 485 -17.37 7.88 -14.72
CA GLN A 485 -17.92 9.16 -14.27
C GLN A 485 -16.75 10.11 -14.05
N ASN A 486 -16.46 10.93 -15.06
CA ASN A 486 -15.34 11.86 -15.02
C ASN A 486 -15.80 13.29 -14.66
N GLU A 487 -15.49 13.73 -13.45
CA GLU A 487 -15.54 15.15 -13.03
C GLU A 487 -14.13 15.78 -12.97
N GLY A 488 -13.08 14.96 -13.14
CA GLY A 488 -11.68 15.35 -13.10
C GLY A 488 -11.05 15.55 -14.49
N THR A 489 -9.74 15.31 -14.59
CA THR A 489 -8.96 15.42 -15.83
C THR A 489 -8.45 14.06 -16.28
N ILE A 490 -8.53 13.77 -17.59
CA ILE A 490 -7.91 12.59 -18.20
C ILE A 490 -6.95 13.07 -19.29
N ASN A 491 -5.65 12.96 -19.04
CA ASN A 491 -4.64 13.27 -20.03
C ASN A 491 -4.41 12.04 -20.92
N GLY A 492 -5.24 11.91 -21.94
CA GLY A 492 -5.26 10.82 -22.92
C GLY A 492 -6.68 10.55 -23.41
N LEU A 493 -6.87 9.44 -24.13
CA LEU A 493 -8.17 9.02 -24.65
C LEU A 493 -8.57 7.66 -24.05
N VAL A 494 -9.86 7.48 -23.80
CA VAL A 494 -10.40 6.22 -23.31
C VAL A 494 -10.67 5.31 -24.50
N ASN A 495 -10.09 4.11 -24.48
CA ASN A 495 -10.40 3.06 -25.44
C ASN A 495 -11.70 2.35 -25.03
N ILE A 496 -12.80 2.67 -25.70
CA ILE A 496 -14.08 1.98 -25.50
C ILE A 496 -14.18 0.79 -26.45
N ARG A 497 -14.43 -0.39 -25.90
CA ARG A 497 -14.62 -1.63 -26.67
C ARG A 497 -16.08 -2.04 -26.67
N GLU A 498 -16.71 -2.08 -27.84
CA GLU A 498 -18.12 -2.46 -28.05
C GLU A 498 -18.25 -3.43 -29.23
N SER A 499 -18.89 -4.59 -29.05
CA SER A 499 -19.26 -5.57 -30.09
C SER A 499 -18.22 -5.80 -31.22
N GLY A 500 -16.93 -5.80 -30.91
CA GLY A 500 -15.83 -6.00 -31.87
C GLY A 500 -15.27 -4.72 -32.51
N GLN A 501 -15.75 -3.54 -32.11
CA GLN A 501 -15.23 -2.22 -32.49
C GLN A 501 -14.47 -1.55 -31.33
N VAL A 502 -13.53 -0.68 -31.69
CA VAL A 502 -12.77 0.16 -30.76
C VAL A 502 -13.04 1.62 -31.13
N ARG A 503 -13.55 2.41 -30.18
CA ARG A 503 -13.63 3.87 -30.30
C ARG A 503 -12.77 4.53 -29.24
N TYR A 504 -12.14 5.65 -29.60
CA TYR A 504 -11.45 6.53 -28.67
C TYR A 504 -12.41 7.61 -28.23
N GLN A 505 -12.62 7.76 -26.94
CA GLN A 505 -13.55 8.73 -26.37
C GLN A 505 -12.81 9.75 -25.51
N ALA A 506 -13.11 11.03 -25.73
CA ALA A 506 -12.68 12.14 -24.91
C ALA A 506 -13.66 12.34 -23.74
N GLU A 507 -13.43 11.65 -22.62
CA GLU A 507 -14.30 11.75 -21.44
C GLU A 507 -13.99 13.00 -20.62
N GLY A 508 -14.97 13.90 -20.44
CA GLY A 508 -14.80 15.14 -19.69
C GLY A 508 -13.75 16.05 -20.32
N ASN A 509 -12.73 16.46 -19.55
CA ASN A 509 -11.60 17.25 -20.07
C ASN A 509 -10.44 16.33 -20.47
N ALA A 510 -10.37 16.02 -21.77
CA ALA A 510 -9.32 15.21 -22.38
C ALA A 510 -8.24 16.04 -23.08
N VAL A 511 -7.01 15.53 -23.09
CA VAL A 511 -5.85 16.17 -23.73
C VAL A 511 -5.06 15.15 -24.54
N LEU A 512 -4.83 15.44 -25.82
CA LEU A 512 -3.85 14.76 -26.68
C LEU A 512 -2.55 15.59 -26.65
N ARG A 513 -1.50 15.00 -26.07
CA ARG A 513 -0.25 15.68 -25.73
C ARG A 513 0.71 15.81 -26.90
N ASN A 514 1.64 16.76 -26.77
CA ASN A 514 2.76 16.95 -27.69
C ASN A 514 3.43 15.62 -28.11
N GLY A 515 3.63 15.44 -29.42
CA GLY A 515 4.26 14.25 -29.99
C GLY A 515 3.34 13.05 -30.22
N GLN A 516 2.07 13.11 -29.81
CA GLN A 516 1.09 12.06 -30.09
C GLN A 516 0.42 12.26 -31.45
N THR A 517 0.18 11.16 -32.18
CA THR A 517 -0.59 11.13 -33.43
C THR A 517 -1.72 10.12 -33.31
N LEU A 518 -2.96 10.56 -33.57
CA LEU A 518 -4.14 9.70 -33.67
C LEU A 518 -4.61 9.64 -35.12
N GLU A 519 -4.47 8.48 -35.75
CA GLU A 519 -4.93 8.22 -37.12
C GLU A 519 -6.32 7.57 -37.11
N LEU A 520 -7.29 8.21 -37.76
CA LEU A 520 -8.69 7.78 -37.85
C LEU A 520 -8.93 6.99 -39.14
N GLY A 521 -9.95 6.12 -39.14
CA GLY A 521 -10.39 5.39 -40.34
C GLY A 521 -10.08 3.89 -40.33
N ALA A 522 -10.54 3.18 -41.37
CA ALA A 522 -10.39 1.73 -41.51
C ALA A 522 -8.91 1.34 -41.65
N GLY A 523 -8.33 0.76 -40.60
CA GLY A 523 -6.92 0.34 -40.59
C GLY A 523 -6.62 -0.78 -41.60
N THR A 524 -5.35 -0.93 -41.98
CA THR A 524 -4.86 -1.92 -42.95
C THR A 524 -4.21 -3.18 -42.35
N ALA A 525 -4.14 -3.39 -41.02
CA ALA A 525 -3.45 -4.56 -40.47
C ALA A 525 -4.02 -5.18 -39.17
N ASN A 526 -4.17 -6.51 -39.24
CA ASN A 526 -4.21 -7.57 -38.23
C ASN A 526 -5.53 -7.84 -37.46
N ASN A 527 -6.11 -9.00 -37.77
CA ASN A 527 -7.21 -9.69 -37.07
C ASN A 527 -8.63 -9.10 -37.21
N GLY A 528 -8.99 -8.58 -38.38
CA GLY A 528 -10.40 -8.27 -38.70
C GLY A 528 -10.99 -7.10 -37.91
N ALA A 529 -10.15 -6.21 -37.36
CA ALA A 529 -10.57 -5.03 -36.62
C ALA A 529 -10.97 -3.88 -37.56
N TRP A 530 -12.13 -3.29 -37.26
CA TRP A 530 -12.77 -2.18 -37.96
C TRP A 530 -12.13 -0.86 -37.50
N GLY A 531 -12.19 0.20 -38.32
CA GLY A 531 -11.40 1.42 -38.19
C GLY A 531 -11.44 2.20 -36.87
N THR A 532 -10.47 3.10 -36.70
CA THR A 532 -10.31 3.99 -35.55
C THR A 532 -11.32 5.14 -35.59
N VAL A 533 -12.19 5.25 -34.58
CA VAL A 533 -13.16 6.35 -34.39
C VAL A 533 -12.74 7.22 -33.21
N LEU A 534 -12.80 8.54 -33.35
CA LEU A 534 -12.73 9.52 -32.27
C LEU A 534 -14.12 10.08 -31.96
N GLU A 535 -14.51 10.05 -30.69
CA GLU A 535 -15.78 10.56 -30.19
C GLU A 535 -15.56 11.56 -29.04
N ILE A 536 -16.16 12.75 -29.19
CA ILE A 536 -16.32 13.72 -28.12
C ILE A 536 -17.82 13.74 -27.78
N PRO A 537 -18.26 13.19 -26.63
CA PRO A 537 -19.67 13.21 -26.26
C PRO A 537 -20.13 14.62 -25.89
N ALA A 538 -21.44 14.84 -25.79
CA ALA A 538 -21.99 16.09 -25.28
C ALA A 538 -21.46 16.39 -23.86
N GLY A 539 -21.02 17.62 -23.60
CA GLY A 539 -20.33 18.01 -22.36
C GLY A 539 -18.84 17.61 -22.32
N GLY A 540 -18.33 16.91 -23.33
CA GLY A 540 -16.93 16.53 -23.46
C GLY A 540 -16.08 17.63 -24.10
N LYS A 541 -14.78 17.59 -23.83
CA LYS A 541 -13.80 18.47 -24.46
C LYS A 541 -12.53 17.69 -24.76
N LEU A 542 -12.03 17.81 -25.99
CA LEU A 542 -10.68 17.38 -26.34
C LEU A 542 -9.81 18.58 -26.69
N THR A 543 -8.61 18.63 -26.13
CA THR A 543 -7.56 19.58 -26.56
C THR A 543 -6.45 18.82 -27.27
N ILE A 544 -6.16 19.18 -28.53
CA ILE A 544 -4.99 18.74 -29.28
C ILE A 544 -3.89 19.76 -28.98
N GLU A 545 -2.92 19.41 -28.13
CA GLU A 545 -1.83 20.33 -27.79
C GLU A 545 -0.91 20.62 -28.97
N GLU A 546 -0.17 21.73 -28.88
CA GLU A 546 0.89 22.06 -29.82
C GLU A 546 1.85 20.85 -29.99
N GLY A 547 2.08 20.45 -31.25
CA GLY A 547 2.91 19.29 -31.59
C GLY A 547 2.19 17.94 -31.55
N ALA A 548 0.90 17.88 -31.21
CA ALA A 548 0.05 16.70 -31.38
C ALA A 548 -0.73 16.74 -32.71
N VAL A 549 -1.11 15.57 -33.23
CA VAL A 549 -1.79 15.44 -34.53
C VAL A 549 -3.00 14.52 -34.44
N VAL A 550 -4.14 14.96 -34.96
CA VAL A 550 -5.26 14.07 -35.32
C VAL A 550 -5.32 14.00 -36.85
N ASP A 551 -5.10 12.80 -37.38
CA ASP A 551 -5.16 12.51 -38.81
C ASP A 551 -6.50 11.88 -39.18
N ALA A 552 -7.44 12.70 -39.63
CA ALA A 552 -8.70 12.30 -40.23
C ALA A 552 -8.66 12.45 -41.77
N LYS A 553 -7.47 12.36 -42.37
CA LYS A 553 -7.25 12.49 -43.83
C LYS A 553 -6.84 11.16 -44.45
N THR A 554 -5.92 10.43 -43.84
CA THR A 554 -5.22 9.32 -44.53
C THR A 554 -6.14 8.15 -44.87
N HIS A 555 -7.10 7.81 -44.00
CA HIS A 555 -8.02 6.66 -44.17
C HIS A 555 -9.51 7.06 -44.17
N VAL A 556 -9.79 8.36 -44.25
CA VAL A 556 -11.14 8.93 -44.09
C VAL A 556 -11.44 9.82 -45.30
N THR A 557 -12.68 9.74 -45.78
CA THR A 557 -13.20 10.54 -46.90
C THR A 557 -14.26 11.49 -46.38
N ASN A 558 -14.63 12.51 -47.17
CA ASN A 558 -15.72 13.40 -46.83
C ASN A 558 -17.04 12.64 -46.53
N GLU A 559 -17.35 11.57 -47.28
CA GLU A 559 -18.57 10.78 -47.10
C GLU A 559 -18.64 10.02 -45.77
N ASN A 560 -17.50 9.72 -45.15
CA ASN A 560 -17.44 8.93 -43.91
C ASN A 560 -16.78 9.67 -42.73
N LEU A 561 -16.43 10.94 -42.89
CA LEU A 561 -15.77 11.74 -41.84
C LEU A 561 -16.58 11.76 -40.55
N SER A 562 -17.89 11.99 -40.63
CA SER A 562 -18.77 12.02 -39.45
C SER A 562 -18.91 10.66 -38.75
N ILE A 563 -18.52 9.55 -39.40
CA ILE A 563 -18.48 8.21 -38.79
C ILE A 563 -17.24 8.08 -37.90
N TYR A 564 -16.10 8.61 -38.36
CA TYR A 564 -14.80 8.46 -37.69
C TYR A 564 -14.43 9.64 -36.78
N LEU A 565 -14.98 10.83 -37.01
CA LEU A 565 -14.78 12.03 -36.19
C LEU A 565 -16.14 12.56 -35.70
N LYS A 566 -16.59 12.00 -34.58
CA LYS A 566 -17.86 12.33 -33.93
C LYS A 566 -17.66 13.45 -32.92
N LEU A 567 -18.22 14.61 -33.20
CA LEU A 567 -18.08 15.81 -32.39
C LEU A 567 -19.45 16.18 -31.82
N GLY A 568 -19.68 15.85 -30.54
CA GLY A 568 -20.89 16.22 -29.80
C GLY A 568 -20.76 17.52 -29.00
N ASP A 569 -19.53 18.03 -28.82
CA ASP A 569 -19.23 19.27 -28.10
C ASP A 569 -17.88 19.86 -28.57
N THR A 570 -16.93 20.17 -27.68
CA THR A 570 -15.80 21.06 -28.00
C THR A 570 -14.53 20.31 -28.39
N LEU A 571 -13.98 20.64 -29.57
CA LEU A 571 -12.63 20.24 -30.00
C LEU A 571 -11.71 21.47 -30.08
N VAL A 572 -10.71 21.56 -29.21
CA VAL A 572 -9.70 22.62 -29.24
C VAL A 572 -8.48 22.13 -30.00
N VAL A 573 -8.15 22.77 -31.11
CA VAL A 573 -7.00 22.45 -31.94
C VAL A 573 -5.92 23.50 -31.71
N ASP A 574 -4.93 23.19 -30.87
CA ASP A 574 -3.71 24.00 -30.72
C ASP A 574 -2.51 23.36 -31.46
N GLY A 575 -2.58 22.05 -31.69
CA GLY A 575 -1.70 21.28 -32.58
C GLY A 575 -2.22 21.25 -34.02
N ILE A 576 -2.38 20.04 -34.57
CA ILE A 576 -2.76 19.83 -35.98
C ILE A 576 -3.98 18.90 -36.10
N LEU A 577 -4.98 19.32 -36.89
CA LEU A 577 -6.09 18.48 -37.35
C LEU A 577 -6.04 18.37 -38.88
N LEU A 578 -5.84 17.15 -39.40
CA LEU A 578 -5.86 16.86 -40.83
C LEU A 578 -7.22 16.31 -41.22
N LEU A 579 -7.83 16.90 -42.24
CA LEU A 579 -9.16 16.58 -42.76
C LEU A 579 -9.09 16.18 -44.25
N PRO A 580 -10.11 15.48 -44.78
CA PRO A 580 -10.20 15.15 -46.21
C PRO A 580 -10.17 16.40 -47.10
N GLU A 581 -9.67 16.28 -48.33
CA GLU A 581 -9.45 17.44 -49.22
C GLU A 581 -10.76 18.05 -49.74
N ASP A 582 -11.80 17.24 -49.87
CA ASP A 582 -13.06 17.53 -50.56
C ASP A 582 -14.26 17.67 -49.61
N LEU A 583 -14.07 18.40 -48.49
CA LEU A 583 -15.14 18.63 -47.53
C LEU A 583 -16.40 19.25 -48.17
N SER A 584 -17.57 18.71 -47.87
CA SER A 584 -18.84 19.34 -48.20
C SER A 584 -19.06 20.61 -47.36
N GLU A 585 -19.95 21.48 -47.81
CA GLU A 585 -20.34 22.66 -47.02
C GLU A 585 -20.99 22.28 -45.69
N GLU A 586 -21.76 21.19 -45.69
CA GLU A 586 -22.37 20.61 -44.49
C GLU A 586 -21.33 20.18 -43.46
N GLU A 587 -20.28 19.44 -43.88
CA GLU A 587 -19.19 19.04 -42.98
C GLU A 587 -18.39 20.25 -42.47
N ARG A 588 -18.13 21.25 -43.32
CA ARG A 588 -17.47 22.49 -42.88
C ARG A 588 -18.26 23.21 -41.79
N ASN A 589 -19.58 23.31 -41.93
CA ASN A 589 -20.44 23.97 -40.95
C ASN A 589 -20.46 23.18 -39.64
N ARG A 590 -20.64 21.85 -39.71
CA ARG A 590 -20.61 20.95 -38.54
C ARG A 590 -19.29 21.05 -37.76
N LEU A 591 -18.17 21.08 -38.47
CA LEU A 591 -16.84 21.23 -37.88
C LEU A 591 -16.64 22.64 -37.30
N ALA A 592 -17.09 23.68 -37.99
CA ALA A 592 -16.92 25.06 -37.54
C ALA A 592 -17.59 25.33 -36.19
N GLU A 593 -18.77 24.74 -35.93
CA GLU A 593 -19.49 24.90 -34.67
C GLU A 593 -18.68 24.41 -33.46
N THR A 594 -18.03 23.25 -33.62
CA THR A 594 -17.40 22.47 -32.54
C THR A 594 -15.91 22.75 -32.38
N ILE A 595 -15.22 23.15 -33.45
CA ILE A 595 -13.78 23.41 -33.42
C ILE A 595 -13.50 24.81 -32.83
N GLY A 596 -12.46 24.88 -32.00
CA GLY A 596 -11.78 26.10 -31.57
C GLY A 596 -10.27 25.90 -31.52
N GLY A 597 -9.56 26.79 -30.81
CA GLY A 597 -8.10 26.75 -30.68
C GLY A 597 -7.37 27.61 -31.71
N THR A 598 -6.05 27.66 -31.59
CA THR A 598 -5.17 28.54 -32.41
C THR A 598 -4.24 27.77 -33.34
N GLY A 599 -4.34 26.45 -33.34
CA GLY A 599 -3.53 25.53 -34.11
C GLY A 599 -3.94 25.43 -35.57
N THR A 600 -3.47 24.37 -36.23
CA THR A 600 -3.62 24.21 -37.69
C THR A 600 -4.72 23.21 -38.03
N VAL A 601 -5.73 23.67 -38.77
CA VAL A 601 -6.75 22.80 -39.39
C VAL A 601 -6.47 22.73 -40.89
N GLN A 602 -6.26 21.53 -41.45
CA GLN A 602 -5.89 21.35 -42.86
C GLN A 602 -6.86 20.47 -43.63
N THR A 603 -7.17 20.84 -44.87
CA THR A 603 -7.87 20.00 -45.85
C THR A 603 -6.90 19.74 -47.01
N GLY A 604 -6.46 18.50 -47.17
CA GLY A 604 -5.36 18.20 -48.11
C GLY A 604 -4.06 18.87 -47.70
N ASN A 605 -3.59 19.84 -48.49
CA ASN A 605 -2.43 20.68 -48.18
C ASN A 605 -2.82 22.14 -47.88
N THR A 606 -4.12 22.44 -47.79
CA THR A 606 -4.64 23.79 -47.59
C THR A 606 -4.92 24.02 -46.12
N VAL A 607 -4.40 25.11 -45.54
CA VAL A 607 -4.75 25.54 -44.18
C VAL A 607 -6.14 26.18 -44.21
N ASN A 608 -6.93 25.92 -43.17
CA ASN A 608 -8.25 26.49 -42.97
C ASN A 608 -8.25 27.30 -41.67
N PHE A 609 -8.97 28.41 -41.68
CA PHE A 609 -9.14 29.28 -40.53
C PHE A 609 -10.58 29.25 -40.03
N ILE A 610 -10.73 29.33 -38.72
CA ILE A 610 -12.02 29.49 -38.06
C ILE A 610 -12.29 30.99 -37.93
N ILE A 611 -13.31 31.45 -38.63
CA ILE A 611 -13.80 32.82 -38.59
C ILE A 611 -14.99 32.84 -37.65
N THR A 612 -14.88 33.56 -36.54
CA THR A 612 -15.95 33.69 -35.53
C THR A 612 -16.62 35.05 -35.67
N PHE A 613 -17.94 35.06 -35.81
CA PHE A 613 -18.79 36.24 -35.78
C PHE A 613 -19.48 36.30 -34.42
N ASP A 614 -19.11 37.25 -33.57
CA ASP A 614 -19.76 37.50 -32.28
C ASP A 614 -20.88 38.53 -32.48
N LEU A 615 -22.13 38.12 -32.33
CA LEU A 615 -23.28 38.99 -32.56
C LEU A 615 -23.51 39.98 -31.40
N GLY A 616 -22.72 39.90 -30.33
CA GLY A 616 -22.70 40.85 -29.21
C GLY A 616 -23.86 40.70 -28.22
N ASP A 617 -24.77 39.75 -28.45
CA ASP A 617 -25.85 39.35 -27.55
C ASP A 617 -25.57 38.02 -26.82
N GLY A 618 -24.36 37.47 -26.98
CA GLY A 618 -23.94 36.18 -26.47
C GLY A 618 -24.06 35.04 -27.49
N THR A 619 -24.60 35.30 -28.69
CA THR A 619 -24.59 34.35 -29.80
C THR A 619 -23.34 34.51 -30.66
N VAL A 620 -22.82 33.38 -31.16
CA VAL A 620 -21.67 33.34 -32.07
C VAL A 620 -22.01 32.47 -33.27
N GLU A 621 -21.62 32.92 -34.46
CA GLU A 621 -21.62 32.12 -35.68
C GLU A 621 -20.17 31.83 -36.07
N LYS A 622 -19.88 30.62 -36.57
CA LYS A 622 -18.52 30.24 -36.99
C LYS A 622 -18.53 29.72 -38.42
N ARG A 623 -17.44 29.98 -39.15
CA ARG A 623 -17.18 29.41 -40.47
C ARG A 623 -15.77 28.87 -40.56
N LEU A 624 -15.60 27.69 -41.15
CA LEU A 624 -14.30 27.11 -41.47
C LEU A 624 -13.99 27.39 -42.94
N LEU A 625 -12.99 28.23 -43.19
CA LEU A 625 -12.68 28.74 -44.53
C LEU A 625 -11.23 28.46 -44.93
N PRO A 626 -10.97 28.06 -46.19
CA PRO A 626 -9.60 27.93 -46.70
C PRO A 626 -8.83 29.25 -46.64
N GLU A 627 -7.54 29.18 -46.35
CA GLU A 627 -6.63 30.30 -46.41
C GLU A 627 -6.71 31.02 -47.78
N GLY A 628 -6.79 32.35 -47.74
CA GLY A 628 -6.88 33.19 -48.93
C GLY A 628 -8.25 33.24 -49.59
N SER A 629 -9.23 32.47 -49.12
CA SER A 629 -10.62 32.57 -49.60
C SER A 629 -11.27 33.89 -49.17
N THR A 630 -12.21 34.37 -49.98
CA THR A 630 -13.01 35.57 -49.66
C THR A 630 -14.34 35.18 -49.07
N PHE A 631 -14.83 35.95 -48.10
CA PHE A 631 -16.13 35.75 -47.47
C PHE A 631 -16.84 37.08 -47.22
N THR A 632 -18.17 37.03 -47.21
CA THR A 632 -19.00 38.17 -46.84
C THR A 632 -19.48 38.06 -45.41
N LEU A 633 -19.60 39.20 -44.73
CA LEU A 633 -20.16 39.27 -43.39
C LEU A 633 -21.61 38.77 -43.37
N PRO A 634 -22.10 38.21 -42.25
CA PRO A 634 -23.51 37.87 -42.06
C PRO A 634 -24.41 39.11 -42.23
N PRO A 635 -25.72 38.91 -42.48
CA PRO A 635 -26.69 39.99 -42.40
C PRO A 635 -26.62 40.73 -41.07
N ASP A 636 -26.98 42.01 -41.07
CA ASP A 636 -26.99 42.83 -39.87
C ASP A 636 -27.84 42.14 -38.78
N PRO A 637 -27.25 41.79 -37.63
CA PRO A 637 -27.98 41.16 -36.55
C PRO A 637 -29.01 42.15 -35.97
N VAL A 638 -30.02 41.65 -35.27
CA VAL A 638 -31.02 42.48 -34.59
C VAL A 638 -30.98 42.22 -33.09
N ARG A 639 -30.79 43.27 -32.30
CA ARG A 639 -30.79 43.21 -30.83
C ARG A 639 -31.79 44.19 -30.25
N SER A 640 -32.79 43.68 -29.52
CA SER A 640 -33.85 44.51 -28.96
C SER A 640 -33.31 45.63 -28.07
N GLY A 641 -33.73 46.87 -28.33
CA GLY A 641 -33.30 48.07 -27.60
C GLY A 641 -31.94 48.64 -28.01
N TYR A 642 -31.30 48.09 -29.05
CA TYR A 642 -30.03 48.56 -29.58
C TYR A 642 -30.09 48.77 -31.10
N LEU A 643 -29.33 49.75 -31.59
CA LEU A 643 -29.03 49.98 -32.99
C LEU A 643 -27.69 49.32 -33.34
N PHE A 644 -27.65 48.56 -34.42
CA PHE A 644 -26.42 47.97 -34.97
C PHE A 644 -25.54 49.07 -35.58
N GLU A 645 -24.32 49.23 -35.09
CA GLU A 645 -23.36 50.25 -35.57
C GLU A 645 -22.42 49.71 -36.67
N GLY A 646 -22.42 48.39 -36.89
CA GLY A 646 -21.54 47.72 -37.84
C GLY A 646 -20.75 46.57 -37.21
N TRP A 647 -20.06 45.83 -38.07
CA TRP A 647 -19.11 44.79 -37.70
C TRP A 647 -17.72 45.37 -37.48
N TYR A 648 -17.01 44.90 -36.47
CA TYR A 648 -15.68 45.36 -36.10
C TYR A 648 -14.73 44.18 -35.90
N ILE A 649 -13.44 44.41 -36.15
CA ILE A 649 -12.36 43.48 -35.86
C ILE A 649 -11.33 44.18 -34.98
N ASN A 650 -10.70 43.41 -34.09
CA ASN A 650 -9.58 43.88 -33.29
C ASN A 650 -8.29 43.25 -33.80
N THR A 651 -7.45 44.06 -34.46
CA THR A 651 -6.14 43.64 -34.93
C THR A 651 -5.09 44.46 -34.17
N ASP A 652 -4.15 43.80 -33.50
CA ASP A 652 -3.07 44.44 -32.73
C ASP A 652 -3.54 45.46 -31.67
N GLY A 653 -4.70 45.22 -31.05
CA GLY A 653 -5.27 46.10 -30.04
C GLY A 653 -5.97 47.35 -30.60
N LYS A 654 -6.13 47.43 -31.93
CA LYS A 654 -6.86 48.50 -32.60
C LYS A 654 -8.15 47.97 -33.19
N GLU A 655 -9.25 48.56 -32.73
CA GLU A 655 -10.58 48.31 -33.28
C GLU A 655 -10.76 49.06 -34.61
N THR A 656 -11.15 48.34 -35.65
CA THR A 656 -11.47 48.87 -36.97
C THR A 656 -12.77 48.26 -37.49
N ALA A 657 -13.57 49.06 -38.22
CA ALA A 657 -14.74 48.54 -38.92
C ALA A 657 -14.30 47.46 -39.92
N ALA A 658 -15.02 46.35 -39.97
CA ALA A 658 -14.78 45.26 -40.90
C ALA A 658 -15.37 45.60 -42.28
N ASP A 659 -14.67 45.26 -43.35
CA ASP A 659 -15.20 45.39 -44.70
C ASP A 659 -16.28 44.34 -44.97
N GLN A 660 -17.27 44.67 -45.81
CA GLN A 660 -18.37 43.75 -46.14
C GLN A 660 -17.87 42.42 -46.74
N THR A 661 -16.74 42.48 -47.45
CA THR A 661 -16.04 41.33 -48.02
C THR A 661 -14.62 41.30 -47.48
N MET A 662 -14.24 40.20 -46.85
CA MET A 662 -12.95 40.00 -46.19
C MET A 662 -12.24 38.77 -46.77
N THR A 663 -10.94 38.65 -46.50
CA THR A 663 -10.12 37.47 -46.85
C THR A 663 -9.74 36.71 -45.58
N ALA A 664 -9.85 35.38 -45.60
CA ALA A 664 -9.43 34.52 -44.51
C ALA A 664 -7.89 34.42 -44.47
N ALA A 665 -7.25 35.21 -43.61
CA ALA A 665 -5.78 35.29 -43.46
C ALA A 665 -5.27 34.78 -42.09
N GLY A 666 -6.16 34.28 -41.24
CA GLY A 666 -5.88 33.75 -39.92
C GLY A 666 -7.19 33.45 -39.17
N HIS A 667 -7.09 32.78 -38.02
CA HIS A 667 -8.21 32.73 -37.07
C HIS A 667 -8.56 34.17 -36.67
N MET A 668 -9.83 34.54 -36.77
CA MET A 668 -10.26 35.91 -36.46
C MET A 668 -11.64 35.92 -35.82
N THR A 669 -11.82 36.90 -34.94
CA THR A 669 -13.12 37.20 -34.32
C THR A 669 -13.58 38.57 -34.79
N ILE A 670 -14.73 38.59 -35.46
CA ILE A 670 -15.40 39.79 -35.95
C ILE A 670 -16.63 39.97 -35.05
N TYR A 671 -16.81 41.12 -34.43
CA TYR A 671 -17.89 41.34 -33.47
C TYR A 671 -18.81 42.47 -33.89
N ALA A 672 -20.10 42.30 -33.60
CA ALA A 672 -21.15 43.28 -33.82
C ALA A 672 -21.07 44.36 -32.75
N ARG A 673 -21.04 45.62 -33.19
CA ARG A 673 -21.08 46.77 -32.30
C ARG A 673 -22.49 47.34 -32.22
N TRP A 674 -22.86 47.75 -31.03
CA TRP A 674 -24.22 48.15 -30.70
C TRP A 674 -24.25 49.48 -29.95
N LYS A 675 -25.26 50.30 -30.24
CA LYS A 675 -25.58 51.53 -29.51
C LYS A 675 -26.98 51.42 -28.90
N PRO A 676 -27.22 51.85 -27.64
CA PRO A 676 -28.57 51.92 -27.10
C PRO A 676 -29.50 52.74 -28.00
N SER A 677 -30.68 52.21 -28.32
CA SER A 677 -31.68 52.93 -29.11
C SER A 677 -32.41 53.95 -28.23
N ASP A 678 -32.33 55.24 -28.56
CA ASP A 678 -32.96 56.35 -27.81
C ASP A 678 -34.49 56.45 -28.04
N THR A 679 -35.06 55.62 -28.91
CA THR A 679 -36.50 55.51 -29.15
C THR A 679 -36.92 54.05 -29.08
N GLY A 680 -37.84 53.73 -28.17
CA GLY A 680 -38.35 52.36 -27.94
C GLY A 680 -39.22 51.78 -29.05
N GLU A 681 -38.83 51.94 -30.32
CA GLU A 681 -39.50 51.35 -31.48
C GLU A 681 -38.61 50.28 -32.14
N THR A 682 -39.21 49.11 -32.35
CA THR A 682 -38.67 47.97 -33.08
C THR A 682 -38.64 48.29 -34.59
N PRO A 683 -37.52 48.10 -35.32
CA PRO A 683 -37.53 48.20 -36.79
C PRO A 683 -38.13 46.92 -37.39
N GLY A 684 -39.34 47.03 -37.96
CA GLY A 684 -39.98 46.01 -38.78
C GLY A 684 -39.65 46.21 -40.27
N GLY A 685 -39.41 45.10 -40.96
CA GLY A 685 -38.95 45.05 -42.35
C GLY A 685 -39.91 45.67 -43.38
N GLU A 686 -39.32 46.04 -44.52
CA GLU A 686 -40.01 46.51 -45.72
C GLU A 686 -40.66 45.33 -46.46
N ASP A 687 -41.99 45.23 -46.42
CA ASP A 687 -42.78 44.41 -47.34
C ASP A 687 -43.34 45.26 -48.48
N GLN A 688 -43.13 44.80 -49.70
CA GLN A 688 -43.73 45.34 -50.92
C GLN A 688 -45.20 44.92 -51.08
N LYS A 689 -46.06 45.85 -51.51
CA LYS A 689 -47.32 45.61 -52.26
C LYS A 689 -47.60 46.88 -53.10
N PRO A 690 -48.41 46.90 -54.20
CA PRO A 690 -49.60 46.08 -54.39
C PRO A 690 -49.92 45.58 -55.81
N GLY A 691 -50.65 44.46 -55.89
CA GLY A 691 -51.54 44.14 -57.01
C GLY A 691 -52.82 43.53 -56.46
N GLU A 692 -53.93 44.27 -56.53
CA GLU A 692 -55.27 43.73 -56.27
C GLU A 692 -56.32 44.57 -57.02
N THR A 693 -57.02 43.91 -57.94
CA THR A 693 -58.37 44.28 -58.40
C THR A 693 -59.24 43.06 -58.16
N ASP A 694 -60.19 43.14 -57.23
CA ASP A 694 -61.63 43.02 -57.54
C ASP A 694 -62.52 43.12 -56.31
N LYS A 695 -63.75 43.57 -56.58
CA LYS A 695 -64.83 44.00 -55.68
C LYS A 695 -65.59 42.82 -55.00
N PRO A 696 -66.48 43.11 -54.02
CA PRO A 696 -66.92 42.20 -52.96
C PRO A 696 -68.29 41.52 -53.17
N GLY A 697 -68.53 40.52 -52.33
CA GLY A 697 -69.82 40.00 -51.86
C GLY A 697 -69.52 38.93 -50.81
N GLY A 698 -70.20 38.73 -49.69
CA GLY A 698 -71.44 39.23 -49.13
C GLY A 698 -71.91 38.13 -48.15
N GLU A 699 -72.31 38.51 -46.93
CA GLU A 699 -73.15 37.75 -45.96
C GLU A 699 -72.56 36.39 -45.46
N GLU A 700 -72.48 36.04 -44.17
CA GLU A 700 -73.44 36.03 -43.07
C GLU A 700 -72.73 35.95 -41.68
N LYS A 701 -73.42 36.41 -40.63
CA LYS A 701 -73.23 36.09 -39.19
C LYS A 701 -74.38 35.10 -38.80
N PRO A 702 -74.46 34.41 -37.62
CA PRO A 702 -73.92 34.77 -36.30
C PRO A 702 -73.50 33.63 -35.33
N GLY A 703 -73.04 34.02 -34.12
CA GLY A 703 -73.02 33.25 -32.85
C GLY A 703 -71.78 33.58 -32.00
N GLU A 704 -71.76 34.57 -31.08
CA GLU A 704 -72.19 34.51 -29.64
C GLU A 704 -71.51 33.35 -28.88
N ASP A 705 -70.65 33.56 -27.85
CA ASP A 705 -71.05 34.06 -26.52
C ASP A 705 -69.87 34.42 -25.56
N ASN A 706 -70.11 35.46 -24.74
CA ASN A 706 -69.74 35.68 -23.32
C ASN A 706 -68.31 36.02 -22.81
N LYS A 707 -68.12 37.33 -22.50
CA LYS A 707 -67.32 37.94 -21.39
C LYS A 707 -68.13 37.78 -20.05
N PRO A 708 -67.63 38.04 -18.80
CA PRO A 708 -66.94 39.25 -18.27
C PRO A 708 -65.69 38.93 -17.39
N ASP A 709 -64.65 39.74 -17.21
CA ASP A 709 -64.42 41.13 -16.73
C ASP A 709 -63.92 41.24 -15.26
N GLY A 710 -62.99 42.18 -15.01
CA GLY A 710 -62.52 42.64 -13.68
C GLY A 710 -60.98 42.77 -13.58
N THR A 711 -60.33 43.92 -13.86
CA THR A 711 -60.02 45.07 -12.96
C THR A 711 -59.09 44.66 -11.78
N ASP A 712 -57.87 45.16 -11.56
CA ASP A 712 -57.35 46.53 -11.52
C ASP A 712 -55.80 46.59 -11.56
N LYS A 713 -55.25 47.70 -12.09
CA LYS A 713 -53.90 48.29 -11.79
C LYS A 713 -54.14 49.48 -10.83
N PRO A 714 -53.16 50.15 -10.15
CA PRO A 714 -51.76 50.46 -10.51
C PRO A 714 -50.77 50.21 -9.33
N GLY A 715 -49.45 50.42 -9.34
CA GLY A 715 -48.45 51.13 -10.14
C GLY A 715 -47.18 51.25 -9.26
N GLY A 716 -46.02 51.62 -9.83
CA GLY A 716 -44.85 52.01 -9.03
C GLY A 716 -43.50 51.69 -9.68
N ASP A 717 -42.97 52.67 -10.38
CA ASP A 717 -41.66 52.69 -11.04
C ASP A 717 -40.48 52.74 -10.05
N ASN A 718 -39.35 52.09 -10.37
CA ASN A 718 -38.07 52.78 -10.59
C ASN A 718 -36.92 51.78 -10.89
N LYS A 719 -36.25 52.05 -12.02
CA LYS A 719 -35.08 51.36 -12.58
C LYS A 719 -33.77 51.72 -11.85
N PRO A 720 -32.74 50.84 -11.85
CA PRO A 720 -31.45 51.07 -11.20
C PRO A 720 -30.39 51.70 -12.14
N GLY A 721 -29.35 52.29 -11.54
CA GLY A 721 -28.06 52.61 -12.17
C GLY A 721 -26.98 52.68 -11.09
N GLY A 722 -25.70 52.39 -11.30
CA GLY A 722 -24.91 51.86 -12.42
C GLY A 722 -23.71 51.08 -11.84
N THR A 723 -23.16 50.11 -12.56
CA THR A 723 -21.82 50.14 -13.22
C THR A 723 -20.67 50.64 -12.36
N ASP A 724 -19.72 49.75 -12.00
CA ASP A 724 -18.35 49.76 -12.54
C ASP A 724 -17.55 48.53 -12.06
N THR A 725 -16.91 47.85 -13.02
CA THR A 725 -16.06 46.65 -12.90
C THR A 725 -14.55 47.02 -12.77
N PRO A 726 -13.64 46.05 -12.51
CA PRO A 726 -12.46 46.22 -11.66
C PRO A 726 -11.11 46.33 -12.39
N GLY A 727 -10.07 46.69 -11.64
CA GLY A 727 -8.66 46.46 -11.96
C GLY A 727 -7.78 46.93 -10.79
N GLY A 728 -6.67 46.32 -10.40
CA GLY A 728 -5.94 45.13 -10.85
C GLY A 728 -4.72 44.90 -9.94
N THR A 729 -4.14 43.70 -10.07
CA THR A 729 -2.71 43.32 -9.94
C THR A 729 -1.89 43.68 -8.68
N ASN A 730 -1.43 42.67 -7.92
CA ASN A 730 -0.03 42.18 -7.90
C ASN A 730 0.23 41.13 -6.79
N LYS A 731 1.13 40.19 -7.13
CA LYS A 731 1.52 38.93 -6.45
C LYS A 731 2.68 39.17 -5.42
N PRO A 732 3.34 38.14 -4.84
CA PRO A 732 3.21 37.64 -3.46
C PRO A 732 4.51 37.77 -2.62
N GLY A 733 4.47 37.33 -1.35
CA GLY A 733 5.70 36.84 -0.69
C GLY A 733 5.68 36.86 0.85
N GLY A 734 6.08 35.75 1.46
CA GLY A 734 6.92 35.76 2.66
C GLY A 734 6.32 35.23 3.96
N ASP A 735 6.49 33.92 4.17
CA ASP A 735 7.09 33.28 5.35
C ASP A 735 6.63 33.64 6.77
N ASN A 736 6.13 32.61 7.50
CA ASN A 736 6.69 32.26 8.81
C ASN A 736 6.35 30.81 9.22
N LYS A 737 7.43 30.07 9.56
CA LYS A 737 7.47 28.71 10.12
C LYS A 737 7.31 28.77 11.67
N PRO A 738 7.40 27.66 12.44
CA PRO A 738 6.32 27.17 13.30
C PRO A 738 6.60 27.34 14.81
N GLY A 739 5.54 27.43 15.62
CA GLY A 739 5.62 27.34 17.09
C GLY A 739 5.21 25.94 17.56
N GLY A 740 6.08 25.29 18.34
CA GLY A 740 5.94 23.88 18.74
C GLY A 740 5.19 23.60 20.06
N SER A 741 5.05 22.29 20.29
CA SER A 741 4.94 21.54 21.56
C SER A 741 3.84 21.94 22.57
N ASN A 742 2.92 21.00 22.85
CA ASN A 742 2.61 20.56 24.22
C ASN A 742 1.88 19.21 24.23
N THR A 743 2.28 18.39 25.19
CA THR A 743 1.81 17.02 25.50
C THR A 743 0.55 16.98 26.37
N ALA A 744 -0.23 15.91 26.15
CA ALA A 744 -1.14 15.15 27.03
C ALA A 744 -2.09 15.87 28.01
N GLY A 745 -3.40 15.62 27.82
CA GLY A 745 -4.45 15.87 28.81
C GLY A 745 -5.77 15.17 28.47
N THR A 746 -5.97 13.99 29.06
CA THR A 746 -7.25 13.40 29.54
C THR A 746 -8.52 13.61 28.71
N SER A 747 -9.01 12.54 28.04
CA SER A 747 -10.38 12.50 27.49
C SER A 747 -11.39 12.12 28.59
N SER A 748 -12.35 13.01 28.80
CA SER A 748 -13.60 12.75 29.50
C SER A 748 -14.64 12.13 28.55
N ASP A 749 -15.36 11.13 29.06
CA ASP A 749 -16.58 10.54 28.49
C ASP A 749 -17.59 11.58 27.98
N PRO A 750 -18.54 11.12 27.15
CA PRO A 750 -19.92 11.23 27.62
C PRO A 750 -20.73 9.94 27.49
N LYS A 751 -21.45 9.69 28.59
CA LYS A 751 -22.61 8.80 28.75
C LYS A 751 -23.71 9.03 27.73
N GLY A 752 -24.44 7.95 27.46
CA GLY A 752 -25.86 7.92 27.09
C GLY A 752 -26.28 6.45 26.94
N ASP A 753 -26.55 5.71 28.02
CA ASP A 753 -27.79 5.67 28.83
C ASP A 753 -28.76 4.57 28.37
N HIS A 754 -29.12 3.76 29.38
CA HIS A 754 -30.27 2.85 29.52
C HIS A 754 -30.24 1.48 28.82
N ALA A 755 -30.70 0.38 29.41
CA ALA A 755 -30.93 -0.05 30.79
C ALA A 755 -31.41 -1.52 30.71
N ASN A 756 -30.99 -2.31 31.70
CA ASN A 756 -31.66 -3.48 32.28
C ASN A 756 -31.91 -4.75 31.45
N GLY A 757 -31.51 -5.89 32.05
CA GLY A 757 -32.30 -7.12 31.98
C GLY A 757 -31.51 -8.41 32.12
N ALA A 758 -31.16 -8.79 33.34
CA ALA A 758 -30.76 -10.16 33.66
C ALA A 758 -31.97 -11.11 33.61
N SER A 759 -31.83 -12.28 32.98
CA SER A 759 -32.53 -13.50 33.42
C SER A 759 -31.93 -14.77 32.80
N ASN A 760 -31.59 -15.71 33.68
CA ASN A 760 -31.34 -17.13 33.42
C ASN A 760 -32.55 -17.82 32.75
N GLY A 761 -32.31 -18.90 32.00
CA GLY A 761 -33.37 -19.87 31.71
C GLY A 761 -33.02 -20.88 30.61
N ALA A 762 -32.80 -22.13 31.02
CA ALA A 762 -32.47 -23.28 30.18
C ALA A 762 -33.68 -23.92 29.47
N ALA A 763 -33.35 -24.69 28.42
CA ALA A 763 -34.02 -25.90 27.91
C ALA A 763 -35.46 -25.83 27.37
N GLY A 764 -35.67 -26.38 26.16
CA GLY A 764 -37.01 -26.61 25.62
C GLY A 764 -37.04 -27.11 24.18
N SER A 765 -36.92 -28.43 24.02
CA SER A 765 -37.07 -29.21 22.79
C SER A 765 -38.48 -29.16 22.15
N SER A 766 -38.49 -29.49 20.85
CA SER A 766 -39.46 -30.25 20.05
C SER A 766 -40.67 -29.59 19.35
N THR A 767 -40.70 -29.88 18.03
CA THR A 767 -41.83 -30.31 17.15
C THR A 767 -42.89 -29.25 16.80
N SER A 768 -43.42 -29.14 15.58
CA SER A 768 -43.37 -29.94 14.35
C SER A 768 -44.13 -29.22 13.22
N ASP A 769 -43.64 -29.40 12.00
CA ASP A 769 -44.34 -29.75 10.77
C ASP A 769 -45.18 -28.80 9.89
N SER A 770 -44.85 -28.98 8.60
CA SER A 770 -45.64 -28.92 7.35
C SER A 770 -45.95 -27.55 6.76
N GLY A 771 -45.66 -27.22 5.50
CA GLY A 771 -45.15 -27.93 4.30
C GLY A 771 -45.29 -26.95 3.11
N ASN A 772 -44.91 -27.17 1.85
CA ASN A 772 -44.19 -28.21 1.12
C ASN A 772 -43.91 -27.65 -0.31
N GLY A 773 -42.73 -27.92 -0.87
CA GLY A 773 -42.46 -28.05 -2.32
C GLY A 773 -41.95 -26.81 -3.09
N ARG A 774 -40.95 -26.87 -3.99
CA ARG A 774 -40.14 -27.96 -4.58
C ARG A 774 -38.84 -27.39 -5.22
N ASN A 775 -37.72 -28.04 -4.90
CA ASN A 775 -36.53 -28.45 -5.69
C ASN A 775 -36.12 -27.80 -7.03
N LYS A 776 -34.83 -27.41 -7.12
CA LYS A 776 -33.69 -28.04 -7.85
C LYS A 776 -32.40 -27.29 -7.44
N GLY A 777 -31.35 -27.90 -6.87
CA GLY A 777 -30.30 -28.72 -7.54
C GLY A 777 -29.35 -27.79 -8.31
N ASP A 778 -28.05 -27.61 -8.02
CA ASP A 778 -27.04 -28.65 -7.82
C ASP A 778 -25.81 -28.16 -7.00
N LEU A 779 -25.27 -29.12 -6.23
CA LEU A 779 -24.03 -29.10 -5.47
C LEU A 779 -22.94 -29.77 -6.32
N TYR A 780 -21.81 -29.11 -6.58
CA TYR A 780 -20.66 -29.73 -7.23
C TYR A 780 -19.67 -30.28 -6.20
N VAL A 781 -19.34 -31.57 -6.36
CA VAL A 781 -18.31 -32.33 -5.65
C VAL A 781 -17.19 -32.68 -6.62
N ASN A 782 -15.95 -32.58 -6.17
CA ASN A 782 -14.78 -33.34 -6.65
C ASN A 782 -13.90 -33.54 -5.40
N GLY A 783 -13.51 -34.72 -4.92
CA GLY A 783 -13.43 -36.04 -5.50
C GLY A 783 -12.00 -36.55 -5.35
N GLN A 784 -11.62 -37.12 -4.19
CA GLN A 784 -10.49 -38.05 -4.09
C GLN A 784 -10.76 -39.16 -3.06
N ASN A 785 -10.44 -40.38 -3.52
CA ASN A 785 -10.65 -41.67 -2.89
C ASN A 785 -9.88 -41.85 -1.58
N SER A 786 -10.51 -42.51 -0.60
CA SER A 786 -9.86 -43.49 0.28
C SER A 786 -10.91 -44.33 0.99
N ALA A 787 -10.91 -45.62 0.69
CA ALA A 787 -11.78 -46.61 1.31
C ALA A 787 -11.24 -47.00 2.71
N GLY A 788 -12.12 -46.89 3.71
CA GLY A 788 -12.33 -47.87 4.77
C GLY A 788 -11.22 -48.15 5.80
N ALA A 789 -11.42 -47.67 7.03
CA ALA A 789 -11.53 -48.55 8.20
C ALA A 789 -12.11 -47.79 9.41
N VAL A 790 -13.17 -48.37 9.97
CA VAL A 790 -13.85 -47.98 11.20
C VAL A 790 -12.89 -48.15 12.39
N ARG A 791 -12.75 -47.13 13.24
CA ARG A 791 -12.09 -47.23 14.56
C ARG A 791 -13.09 -47.71 15.60
N THR A 792 -12.73 -48.79 16.30
CA THR A 792 -13.29 -49.19 17.59
C THR A 792 -12.24 -49.02 18.68
N GLY A 793 -12.60 -48.32 19.76
CA GLY A 793 -12.33 -48.71 21.16
C GLY A 793 -10.89 -48.72 21.70
N ASP A 794 -10.73 -47.94 22.77
CA ASP A 794 -10.15 -48.32 24.07
C ASP A 794 -8.65 -48.12 24.39
N THR A 795 -8.43 -47.10 25.24
CA THR A 795 -7.75 -47.04 26.56
C THR A 795 -6.39 -47.73 26.85
N ALA A 796 -5.56 -46.95 27.60
CA ALA A 796 -4.51 -47.34 28.58
C ALA A 796 -3.17 -47.84 27.97
N ASP A 797 -1.98 -47.71 28.56
CA ASP A 797 -1.52 -47.28 29.88
C ASP A 797 0.00 -46.99 29.82
N TRP A 798 0.54 -46.40 30.88
CA TRP A 798 1.97 -46.13 31.11
C TRP A 798 2.85 -47.39 31.23
N GLY A 799 4.13 -47.29 30.87
CA GLY A 799 5.13 -48.32 31.20
C GLY A 799 6.56 -48.02 30.76
N ALA A 800 7.41 -47.65 31.71
CA ALA A 800 8.86 -47.48 31.56
C ALA A 800 9.60 -48.81 31.35
N ALA A 801 10.71 -48.78 30.60
CA ALA A 801 11.82 -49.73 30.78
C ALA A 801 13.15 -49.16 30.24
N VAL A 802 14.14 -49.15 31.12
CA VAL A 802 15.56 -48.81 30.93
C VAL A 802 16.36 -50.10 30.61
N LEU A 803 17.59 -49.93 30.09
CA LEU A 803 18.71 -50.89 29.84
C LEU A 803 18.90 -51.26 28.35
N GLY A 804 20.08 -51.16 27.73
CA GLY A 804 21.43 -50.85 28.17
C GLY A 804 22.47 -51.45 27.19
N LEU A 805 23.66 -50.84 27.10
CA LEU A 805 24.95 -51.30 26.51
C LEU A 805 25.01 -51.55 24.97
N VAL A 806 25.75 -50.80 24.15
CA VAL A 806 27.21 -50.45 24.05
C VAL A 806 28.07 -51.52 23.33
N PHE A 807 28.91 -51.01 22.39
CA PHE A 807 30.01 -51.60 21.57
C PHE A 807 29.58 -52.32 20.27
N SER A 808 30.17 -52.09 19.08
CA SER A 808 31.59 -51.84 18.76
C SER A 808 31.79 -51.19 17.38
N LEU A 809 32.92 -50.47 17.24
CA LEU A 809 33.54 -50.00 16.00
C LEU A 809 33.85 -51.13 14.98
N ALA A 810 33.85 -50.80 13.68
CA ALA A 810 35.02 -51.01 12.81
C ALA A 810 34.86 -50.26 11.46
N ALA A 811 35.91 -49.55 11.08
CA ALA A 811 36.11 -48.84 9.82
C ALA A 811 36.55 -49.78 8.67
N ILE A 812 36.92 -49.16 7.54
CA ILE A 812 37.43 -49.70 6.25
C ILE A 812 36.31 -49.78 5.21
N GLY A 813 36.38 -49.22 4.02
CA GLY A 813 37.44 -48.59 3.24
C GLY A 813 36.91 -48.52 1.81
N GLY A 814 37.11 -47.39 1.13
CA GLY A 814 36.42 -47.07 -0.12
C GLY A 814 36.74 -47.97 -1.31
N ILE A 815 35.94 -47.85 -2.36
CA ILE A 815 36.32 -48.06 -3.76
C ILE A 815 35.46 -47.13 -4.63
N LYS A 816 36.16 -46.33 -5.44
CA LYS A 816 35.65 -45.61 -6.61
C LYS A 816 35.12 -46.60 -7.64
N TYR A 817 34.00 -46.30 -8.28
CA TYR A 817 33.84 -46.61 -9.71
C TYR A 817 33.09 -45.48 -10.43
N SER A 818 33.73 -44.98 -11.48
CA SER A 818 33.19 -44.09 -12.50
C SER A 818 33.07 -44.89 -13.79
N ARG A 819 31.94 -44.75 -14.49
CA ARG A 819 31.71 -44.76 -15.96
C ARG A 819 30.21 -44.93 -16.21
N HIS A 820 29.53 -43.89 -16.70
CA HIS A 820 29.37 -43.46 -18.11
C HIS A 820 28.25 -44.20 -18.85
N HIS A 821 27.31 -43.41 -19.39
CA HIS A 821 26.50 -43.54 -20.63
C HIS A 821 25.87 -44.90 -20.95
N SER A 822 24.64 -45.04 -21.43
CA SER A 822 23.69 -44.16 -22.12
C SER A 822 22.35 -44.93 -22.17
N ASP A 823 21.23 -44.22 -22.05
CA ASP A 823 20.11 -44.20 -23.01
C ASP A 823 18.98 -43.32 -22.44
#